data_AF-A0A0Q3TKZ5-F1
#
_entry.id   AF-A0A0Q3TKZ5-F1
#
_cell.length_a   1.000
_cell.length_b   1.000
_cell.length_c   1.000
_cell.angle_alpha   90.00
_cell.angle_beta   90.00
_cell.angle_gamma   90.00
#
_symmetry.space_group_name_H-M   'P 1'
#
loop_
_entity.id
_entity.type
_entity.pdbx_description
1 polymer ?
#
loop_
_entity_poly.entity_id
_entity_poly.type
_entity_poly.pdbx_seq_one_letter_code
_entity_poly.pdbx_strand_id
1 'polypeptide(L)'
;MWRRLPARRLASALLSSSPLPRAAAPHAPLERRLLPAASGLLPSPRLPPWQQDPRWFASSSAAAEAVSSEEAEELHHALEIVRTQPNQNQPPPPMEEQRASGRDHRDRHRRNRRGQQAQVAAEEHGMTYHKYASLRRRQIRVETEAWEQAAKEYRELLTDMCEQKLAPNLPYIKSLFLGWFEPLRDQIAAEQELVANRGSRASHGPYFNMLPADMMAVITMHKLMGLLMTGSGDGSVRVIQAACQIGEAIEHEVRIHRFLEKTRKKSNKEKENEEEIFDSDIAKEQQRLRKKVTDLMKKQKLRQVRKIVKNQDDSRPWGQDAHAKVGSRLIELFIETAHIQPPASQSSDGLPDIRPAFRHEMRTVPKEQQKHSRRYGVIKCDPLVRQGLDRTAKHMVIPYMPMLIPPICWTGYDKGAHLFLPSYVMRTHGARQQREAVKRAPREQMQSVFEALNTLGSTKWRVNKRVLSIIDRIWSSGGRLADLVDRTDVPLPEKPDTEDETVLKKWRWHTRSVKKGNSERHSQRCDVELKLAVARKMKDEEGFYYPHNLDFRGRAYPMHPYLNHLGSDLCRGVLEFAEGRPLGESGLRWLKIHLANLYAGGVDKLSYAGRIAFAENHLEEIFDSADRPLEGKRWWLGAEDPFQCLAVCMNLTEALRSPSPEATISHIPVHQDGSCNGLQHYAALGRDKLGAIAVNLVAGEKPADVYSGIAT
;
A
#
# COMPACT_ATOMS: atom_id res chain seq x y z
N MET A 1 3.13 19.75 -8.07
CA MET A 1 2.50 21.02 -7.65
C MET A 1 2.49 21.09 -6.13
N TRP A 2 3.29 22.02 -5.62
CA TRP A 2 3.30 22.62 -4.28
C TRP A 2 3.39 21.69 -3.05
N ARG A 3 4.63 21.38 -2.61
CA ARG A 3 4.92 21.08 -1.21
C ARG A 3 5.13 22.41 -0.47
N ARG A 4 4.35 22.63 0.60
CA ARG A 4 4.57 23.71 1.56
C ARG A 4 5.76 23.33 2.46
N LEU A 5 6.76 24.20 2.52
CA LEU A 5 7.82 24.18 3.53
C LEU A 5 7.23 24.49 4.92
N PRO A 6 7.69 23.84 6.00
CA PRO A 6 7.35 24.27 7.36
C PRO A 6 8.19 25.50 7.75
N ALA A 7 7.54 26.66 7.76
CA ALA A 7 8.08 27.89 8.32
C ALA A 7 8.19 27.78 9.85
N ARG A 8 9.36 27.38 10.38
CA ARG A 8 9.69 27.47 11.82
C ARG A 8 11.19 27.36 12.12
N ARG A 9 12.07 28.03 11.36
CA ARG A 9 13.50 28.20 11.72
C ARG A 9 14.12 29.54 11.30
N LEU A 10 13.33 30.63 11.28
CA LEU A 10 13.85 31.98 11.02
C LEU A 10 13.64 32.99 12.15
N ALA A 11 13.13 32.56 13.32
CA ALA A 11 12.76 33.47 14.41
C ALA A 11 13.64 33.35 15.67
N SER A 12 14.91 32.94 15.55
CA SER A 12 15.81 32.83 16.71
C SER A 12 17.18 33.52 16.55
N ALA A 13 17.36 34.36 15.52
CA ALA A 13 18.65 35.04 15.27
C ALA A 13 18.59 36.58 15.39
N LEU A 14 17.52 37.16 15.94
CA LEU A 14 17.33 38.62 15.98
C LEU A 14 17.07 39.22 17.37
N LEU A 15 17.59 38.59 18.43
CA LEU A 15 17.53 39.18 19.79
C LEU A 15 18.83 38.92 20.57
N SER A 16 19.93 39.56 20.18
CA SER A 16 20.95 40.03 21.14
C SER A 16 22.00 40.91 20.43
N SER A 17 21.99 42.22 20.70
CA SER A 17 23.16 43.07 20.98
C SER A 17 22.92 44.53 20.56
N SER A 18 22.97 45.42 21.55
CA SER A 18 22.86 46.88 21.47
C SER A 18 24.21 47.55 21.03
N PRO A 19 24.39 48.89 21.00
CA PRO A 19 24.71 49.61 19.76
C PRO A 19 26.03 50.45 19.78
N LEU A 20 26.31 51.14 18.66
CA LEU A 20 27.12 52.38 18.42
C LEU A 20 28.46 52.21 17.64
N PRO A 21 28.99 53.26 16.95
CA PRO A 21 28.32 54.35 16.20
C PRO A 21 28.92 54.67 14.80
N ARG A 22 28.12 55.47 14.05
CA ARG A 22 28.34 56.31 12.85
C ARG A 22 29.77 56.65 12.37
N ALA A 23 29.93 56.60 11.04
CA ALA A 23 30.69 57.59 10.24
C ALA A 23 29.98 57.84 8.88
N ALA A 24 30.17 59.04 8.31
CA ALA A 24 29.24 59.72 7.41
C ALA A 24 29.68 59.79 5.92
N ALA A 25 28.67 59.69 5.01
CA ALA A 25 28.40 60.47 3.78
C ALA A 25 29.49 60.64 2.67
N PRO A 26 29.18 61.10 1.41
CA PRO A 26 27.92 61.68 0.91
C PRO A 26 27.39 61.22 -0.47
N HIS A 27 26.22 61.78 -0.80
CA HIS A 27 25.30 61.61 -1.94
C HIS A 27 25.71 62.32 -3.26
N ALA A 28 25.15 61.85 -4.40
CA ALA A 28 24.52 62.67 -5.46
C ALA A 28 23.84 61.79 -6.56
N PRO A 29 22.86 62.31 -7.36
CA PRO A 29 21.61 61.60 -7.73
C PRO A 29 21.24 61.57 -9.24
N LEU A 30 19.98 61.22 -9.55
CA LEU A 30 19.18 61.40 -10.81
C LEU A 30 19.14 60.13 -11.72
N GLU A 31 18.06 59.74 -12.41
CA GLU A 31 16.71 60.29 -12.65
C GLU A 31 15.81 59.17 -13.21
N ARG A 32 14.50 59.22 -12.91
CA ARG A 32 13.45 58.41 -13.57
C ARG A 32 13.01 59.13 -14.85
N ARG A 33 12.94 58.41 -15.99
CA ARG A 33 12.10 58.81 -17.14
C ARG A 33 11.31 57.62 -17.69
N LEU A 34 10.03 57.91 -17.95
CA LEU A 34 9.00 57.04 -18.51
C LEU A 34 8.79 57.39 -20.00
N LEU A 35 8.62 56.33 -20.81
CA LEU A 35 7.87 56.22 -22.09
C LEU A 35 8.43 56.97 -23.34
N PRO A 36 8.01 56.64 -24.60
CA PRO A 36 6.89 55.80 -25.06
C PRO A 36 7.18 54.82 -26.23
N ALA A 37 6.12 54.06 -26.59
CA ALA A 37 6.03 53.15 -27.72
C ALA A 37 6.02 53.85 -29.10
N ALA A 38 6.55 53.17 -30.12
CA ALA A 38 6.22 53.41 -31.52
C ALA A 38 6.33 52.12 -32.36
N SER A 39 5.33 51.97 -33.21
CA SER A 39 5.00 50.90 -34.16
C SER A 39 5.93 50.82 -35.37
N GLY A 40 6.13 49.60 -35.90
CA GLY A 40 6.76 49.34 -37.20
C GLY A 40 6.21 48.05 -37.82
N LEU A 41 5.72 48.15 -39.05
CA LEU A 41 5.04 47.13 -39.86
C LEU A 41 6.00 46.38 -40.82
N LEU A 42 5.56 45.19 -41.25
CA LEU A 42 5.91 44.35 -42.43
C LEU A 42 6.90 43.17 -42.21
N PRO A 43 6.83 42.07 -43.02
CA PRO A 43 5.68 41.22 -43.34
C PRO A 43 6.00 39.69 -43.24
N SER A 44 4.96 38.83 -43.25
CA SER A 44 5.04 37.36 -43.15
C SER A 44 5.64 36.63 -44.38
N PRO A 45 6.25 35.44 -44.19
CA PRO A 45 6.23 34.37 -45.18
C PRO A 45 5.19 33.28 -44.85
N ARG A 46 4.62 32.76 -45.93
CA ARG A 46 3.49 31.82 -46.02
C ARG A 46 3.88 30.40 -45.59
N LEU A 47 3.04 29.73 -44.82
CA LEU A 47 3.04 28.27 -44.64
C LEU A 47 1.87 27.64 -45.42
N PRO A 48 1.96 26.37 -45.88
CA PRO A 48 1.00 25.75 -46.79
C PRO A 48 -0.31 25.31 -46.11
N PRO A 49 -1.40 25.10 -46.88
CA PRO A 49 -2.77 25.09 -46.37
C PRO A 49 -3.35 23.68 -46.24
N TRP A 50 -3.32 23.10 -45.05
CA TRP A 50 -4.28 22.03 -44.68
C TRP A 50 -4.65 22.15 -43.20
N GLN A 51 -5.35 23.24 -42.90
CA GLN A 51 -6.28 23.35 -41.77
C GLN A 51 -7.24 24.50 -42.09
N GLN A 52 -8.33 24.17 -42.77
CA GLN A 52 -9.55 24.97 -42.78
C GLN A 52 -10.61 24.16 -42.02
N ASP A 53 -10.81 24.54 -40.76
CA ASP A 53 -12.04 24.67 -39.95
C ASP A 53 -13.31 23.85 -40.28
N PRO A 54 -14.24 23.57 -39.32
CA PRO A 54 -14.58 24.50 -38.22
C PRO A 54 -15.02 23.93 -36.85
N ARG A 55 -14.89 24.81 -35.84
CA ARG A 55 -15.84 25.08 -34.73
C ARG A 55 -15.94 24.08 -33.56
N TRP A 56 -16.11 24.68 -32.39
CA TRP A 56 -16.48 24.15 -31.07
C TRP A 56 -15.35 23.79 -30.10
N PHE A 57 -14.76 24.83 -29.49
CA PHE A 57 -14.37 24.79 -28.08
C PHE A 57 -15.34 25.65 -27.26
N ALA A 58 -16.16 25.01 -26.41
CA ALA A 58 -16.30 25.30 -24.97
C ALA A 58 -17.63 24.77 -24.38
N SER A 59 -17.50 24.13 -23.20
CA SER A 59 -18.44 24.13 -22.08
C SER A 59 -19.76 23.32 -22.12
N SER A 60 -19.82 22.26 -21.31
CA SER A 60 -20.88 21.89 -20.32
C SER A 60 -20.86 20.36 -20.14
N SER A 61 -20.67 19.78 -18.95
CA SER A 61 -21.57 19.73 -17.80
C SER A 61 -22.96 19.17 -18.12
N ALA A 62 -23.15 17.90 -17.72
CA ALA A 62 -24.43 17.22 -17.47
C ALA A 62 -25.31 16.89 -18.68
N ALA A 63 -25.29 15.62 -19.09
CA ALA A 63 -26.49 14.86 -19.43
C ALA A 63 -26.15 13.37 -19.39
N ALA A 64 -26.94 12.63 -18.63
CA ALA A 64 -27.06 11.18 -18.71
C ALA A 64 -28.18 10.88 -19.71
N GLU A 65 -28.00 9.86 -20.56
CA GLU A 65 -29.01 8.96 -21.16
C GLU A 65 -28.23 8.02 -22.09
N ALA A 66 -28.24 6.70 -21.85
CA ALA A 66 -29.22 5.71 -22.31
C ALA A 66 -29.15 5.46 -23.83
N VAL A 67 -29.00 4.18 -24.21
CA VAL A 67 -29.20 3.47 -25.51
C VAL A 67 -28.14 2.35 -25.55
N SER A 68 -28.49 1.13 -25.15
CA SER A 68 -29.18 0.03 -25.86
C SER A 68 -28.18 -1.04 -26.27
N SER A 69 -28.48 -2.30 -25.94
CA SER A 69 -27.60 -3.46 -25.99
C SER A 69 -27.89 -4.39 -27.17
N GLU A 70 -28.37 -3.88 -28.30
CA GLU A 70 -28.85 -4.72 -29.41
C GLU A 70 -27.87 -4.87 -30.57
N GLU A 71 -26.75 -4.13 -30.63
CA GLU A 71 -25.79 -4.22 -31.75
C GLU A 71 -24.60 -5.19 -31.50
N ALA A 72 -24.60 -5.93 -30.40
CA ALA A 72 -23.53 -6.89 -30.09
C ALA A 72 -23.88 -8.36 -30.38
N GLU A 73 -25.12 -8.66 -30.80
CA GLU A 73 -25.58 -10.03 -31.04
C GLU A 73 -25.53 -10.45 -32.53
N GLU A 74 -25.43 -9.52 -33.49
CA GLU A 74 -25.37 -9.88 -34.93
C GLU A 74 -23.97 -10.27 -35.44
N LEU A 75 -22.89 -10.02 -34.70
CA LEU A 75 -21.53 -10.39 -35.13
C LEU A 75 -21.08 -11.79 -34.69
N HIS A 76 -21.86 -12.47 -33.83
CA HIS A 76 -21.51 -13.80 -33.33
C HIS A 76 -22.12 -14.97 -34.13
N HIS A 77 -23.02 -14.70 -35.09
CA HIS A 77 -23.68 -15.73 -35.90
C HIS A 77 -23.13 -15.84 -37.35
N ALA A 78 -22.14 -15.03 -37.73
CA ALA A 78 -21.58 -15.02 -39.09
C ALA A 78 -20.22 -15.76 -39.23
N LEU A 79 -19.79 -16.54 -38.23
CA LEU A 79 -18.49 -17.25 -38.26
C LEU A 79 -18.59 -18.77 -38.03
N GLU A 80 -19.75 -19.37 -38.29
CA GLU A 80 -19.96 -20.83 -38.15
C GLU A 80 -20.29 -21.55 -39.47
N ILE A 81 -19.98 -20.94 -40.62
CA ILE A 81 -20.02 -21.62 -41.93
C ILE A 81 -18.73 -21.29 -42.66
N VAL A 82 -18.13 -22.31 -43.29
CA VAL A 82 -16.85 -22.34 -44.05
C VAL A 82 -15.63 -22.83 -43.26
N ARG A 83 -15.59 -24.14 -42.96
CA ARG A 83 -14.62 -25.10 -43.56
C ARG A 83 -14.70 -26.47 -42.87
N THR A 84 -15.55 -27.32 -43.42
CA THR A 84 -15.30 -28.76 -43.50
C THR A 84 -14.82 -29.07 -44.90
N GLN A 85 -13.67 -29.74 -45.04
CA GLN A 85 -13.54 -30.96 -45.84
C GLN A 85 -12.18 -31.65 -45.55
N PRO A 86 -12.12 -32.99 -45.72
CA PRO A 86 -11.21 -33.89 -45.01
C PRO A 86 -10.00 -34.29 -45.87
N ASN A 87 -8.94 -34.80 -45.24
CA ASN A 87 -7.93 -35.60 -45.93
C ASN A 87 -7.84 -36.99 -45.30
N GLN A 88 -8.17 -38.01 -46.09
CA GLN A 88 -8.03 -39.43 -45.79
C GLN A 88 -6.61 -39.88 -46.15
N ASN A 89 -5.96 -40.65 -45.26
CA ASN A 89 -5.11 -41.82 -45.55
C ASN A 89 -4.05 -42.03 -44.44
N GLN A 90 -4.31 -42.98 -43.54
CA GLN A 90 -3.32 -43.90 -42.95
C GLN A 90 -4.02 -44.95 -42.08
N PRO A 91 -3.65 -46.24 -42.14
CA PRO A 91 -4.26 -47.29 -41.33
C PRO A 91 -3.68 -47.29 -39.89
N PRO A 92 -4.43 -47.76 -38.88
CA PRO A 92 -3.94 -47.80 -37.51
C PRO A 92 -3.03 -49.03 -37.28
N PRO A 93 -1.97 -48.93 -36.46
CA PRO A 93 -1.26 -50.10 -35.95
C PRO A 93 -2.02 -50.71 -34.75
N PRO A 94 -1.78 -52.00 -34.42
CA PRO A 94 -2.62 -52.74 -33.48
C PRO A 94 -2.42 -52.31 -32.03
N MET A 95 -3.50 -52.43 -31.25
CA MET A 95 -3.49 -52.22 -29.80
C MET A 95 -2.64 -53.29 -29.13
N GLU A 96 -1.59 -52.88 -28.42
CA GLU A 96 -1.00 -53.66 -27.33
C GLU A 96 -1.28 -52.98 -25.99
N GLU A 97 -1.85 -53.77 -25.09
CA GLU A 97 -2.15 -53.44 -23.72
C GLU A 97 -0.88 -53.16 -22.92
N GLN A 98 -0.66 -51.89 -22.54
CA GLN A 98 0.09 -51.56 -21.32
C GLN A 98 -0.61 -50.43 -20.56
N ARG A 99 -1.79 -50.72 -20.02
CA ARG A 99 -2.45 -49.89 -18.99
C ARG A 99 -2.14 -50.44 -17.61
N ALA A 100 -1.02 -50.02 -17.01
CA ALA A 100 -0.86 -50.04 -15.54
C ALA A 100 0.27 -49.17 -14.95
N SER A 101 1.20 -48.61 -15.75
CA SER A 101 2.37 -47.88 -15.21
C SER A 101 2.34 -46.35 -15.40
N GLY A 102 1.46 -45.82 -16.25
CA GLY A 102 1.52 -44.40 -16.70
C GLY A 102 1.01 -43.34 -15.72
N ARG A 103 0.20 -43.69 -14.70
CA ARG A 103 -0.34 -42.71 -13.73
C ARG A 103 0.69 -42.29 -12.69
N ASP A 104 1.43 -43.26 -12.15
CA ASP A 104 2.49 -42.97 -11.18
C ASP A 104 3.67 -42.27 -11.87
N HIS A 105 3.91 -42.56 -13.15
CA HIS A 105 4.92 -41.88 -13.96
C HIS A 105 4.57 -40.42 -14.27
N ARG A 106 3.29 -40.07 -14.53
CA ARG A 106 2.86 -38.67 -14.77
C ARG A 106 2.83 -37.84 -13.48
N ASP A 107 2.41 -38.39 -12.36
CA ASP A 107 2.46 -37.69 -11.07
C ASP A 107 3.89 -37.59 -10.52
N ARG A 108 4.75 -38.60 -10.74
CA ARG A 108 6.21 -38.50 -10.57
C ARG A 108 6.81 -37.46 -11.51
N HIS A 109 6.46 -37.41 -12.80
CA HIS A 109 6.96 -36.38 -13.72
C HIS A 109 6.53 -34.97 -13.32
N ARG A 110 5.32 -34.81 -12.80
CA ARG A 110 4.79 -33.51 -12.37
C ARG A 110 5.36 -33.08 -11.01
N ARG A 111 5.62 -34.02 -10.09
CA ARG A 111 6.40 -33.80 -8.87
C ARG A 111 7.87 -33.51 -9.19
N ASN A 112 8.48 -34.24 -10.11
CA ASN A 112 9.85 -34.01 -10.59
C ASN A 112 9.97 -32.66 -11.27
N ARG A 113 9.06 -32.25 -12.15
CA ARG A 113 9.08 -30.90 -12.76
C ARG A 113 8.92 -29.78 -11.76
N ARG A 114 8.06 -29.94 -10.73
CA ARG A 114 7.91 -28.95 -9.65
C ARG A 114 9.09 -28.94 -8.69
N GLY A 115 9.70 -30.10 -8.45
CA GLY A 115 10.95 -30.26 -7.70
C GLY A 115 12.10 -29.57 -8.43
N GLN A 116 12.26 -29.85 -9.72
CA GLN A 116 13.24 -29.21 -10.61
C GLN A 116 13.02 -27.70 -10.69
N GLN A 117 11.80 -27.19 -10.88
CA GLN A 117 11.55 -25.74 -10.89
C GLN A 117 11.85 -25.07 -9.54
N ALA A 118 11.53 -25.73 -8.43
CA ALA A 118 11.86 -25.21 -7.09
C ALA A 118 13.36 -25.32 -6.78
N GLN A 119 14.05 -26.29 -7.38
CA GLN A 119 15.50 -26.45 -7.27
C GLN A 119 16.23 -25.39 -8.09
N VAL A 120 15.84 -25.17 -9.35
CA VAL A 120 16.35 -24.09 -10.20
C VAL A 120 16.11 -22.72 -9.55
N ALA A 121 14.90 -22.44 -9.06
CA ALA A 121 14.61 -21.17 -8.39
C ALA A 121 15.37 -20.99 -7.06
N ALA A 122 15.70 -22.09 -6.37
CA ALA A 122 16.51 -22.05 -5.16
C ALA A 122 17.99 -21.77 -5.50
N GLU A 123 18.54 -22.45 -6.51
CA GLU A 123 19.90 -22.28 -7.01
C GLU A 123 20.13 -20.88 -7.58
N GLU A 124 19.19 -20.34 -8.37
CA GLU A 124 19.23 -18.96 -8.91
C GLU A 124 19.34 -17.87 -7.83
N HIS A 125 18.86 -18.14 -6.62
CA HIS A 125 18.83 -17.18 -5.51
C HIS A 125 19.70 -17.61 -4.33
N GLY A 126 20.68 -18.50 -4.56
CA GLY A 126 21.68 -18.91 -3.55
C GLY A 126 21.08 -19.62 -2.33
N MET A 127 19.93 -20.28 -2.48
CA MET A 127 19.24 -21.00 -1.40
C MET A 127 19.31 -22.51 -1.62
N THR A 128 19.37 -23.28 -0.52
CA THR A 128 19.18 -24.72 -0.59
C THR A 128 17.71 -25.06 -0.88
N TYR A 129 17.46 -26.16 -1.60
CA TYR A 129 16.11 -26.63 -1.90
C TYR A 129 15.23 -26.76 -0.64
N HIS A 130 15.77 -27.34 0.44
CA HIS A 130 15.04 -27.51 1.70
C HIS A 130 14.60 -26.18 2.33
N LYS A 131 15.50 -25.18 2.30
CA LYS A 131 15.24 -23.83 2.81
C LYS A 131 14.19 -23.12 1.97
N TYR A 132 14.33 -23.13 0.64
CA TYR A 132 13.34 -22.58 -0.27
C TYR A 132 11.96 -23.25 -0.09
N ALA A 133 11.90 -24.59 0.02
CA ALA A 133 10.66 -25.31 0.25
C ALA A 133 10.01 -25.00 1.61
N SER A 134 10.81 -24.72 2.64
CA SER A 134 10.34 -24.27 3.95
C SER A 134 9.77 -22.85 3.89
N LEU A 135 10.54 -21.89 3.36
CA LEU A 135 10.12 -20.50 3.20
C LEU A 135 8.88 -20.39 2.30
N ARG A 136 8.82 -21.17 1.22
CA ARG A 136 7.66 -21.23 0.35
C ARG A 136 6.41 -21.74 1.06
N ARG A 137 6.53 -22.74 1.95
CA ARG A 137 5.40 -23.19 2.80
C ARG A 137 4.94 -22.08 3.75
N ARG A 138 5.88 -21.35 4.36
CA ARG A 138 5.58 -20.19 5.21
C ARG A 138 4.92 -19.05 4.42
N GLN A 139 5.44 -18.71 3.23
CA GLN A 139 4.87 -17.69 2.36
C GLN A 139 3.44 -18.03 1.94
N ILE A 140 3.21 -19.30 1.57
CA ILE A 140 1.86 -19.80 1.28
C ILE A 140 0.96 -19.47 2.48
N ARG A 141 1.32 -19.93 3.69
CA ARG A 141 0.55 -19.64 4.90
C ARG A 141 0.32 -18.16 5.13
N VAL A 142 1.33 -17.31 4.99
CA VAL A 142 1.17 -15.85 5.20
C VAL A 142 0.17 -15.23 4.23
N GLU A 143 0.22 -15.57 2.94
CA GLU A 143 -0.67 -14.98 1.94
C GLU A 143 -2.13 -15.42 2.08
N THR A 144 -2.38 -16.51 2.80
CA THR A 144 -3.67 -17.18 2.74
C THR A 144 -4.30 -17.50 4.08
N GLU A 145 -3.52 -17.58 5.16
CA GLU A 145 -4.00 -17.74 6.55
C GLU A 145 -4.36 -16.38 7.10
N ALA A 146 -4.00 -15.27 6.45
CA ALA A 146 -4.14 -13.93 7.01
C ALA A 146 -5.54 -13.62 7.58
N TRP A 147 -6.61 -14.05 6.90
CA TRP A 147 -8.00 -13.83 7.33
C TRP A 147 -8.55 -14.95 8.22
N GLU A 148 -8.23 -16.22 7.93
CA GLU A 148 -8.65 -17.37 8.75
C GLU A 148 -7.96 -17.37 10.12
N GLN A 149 -6.67 -17.04 10.17
CA GLN A 149 -5.89 -16.89 11.39
C GLN A 149 -6.41 -15.72 12.22
N ALA A 150 -6.77 -14.59 11.60
CA ALA A 150 -7.43 -13.51 12.31
C ALA A 150 -8.76 -14.00 12.91
N ALA A 151 -9.64 -14.61 12.10
CA ALA A 151 -10.91 -15.15 12.59
C ALA A 151 -10.74 -16.26 13.64
N LYS A 152 -9.67 -17.04 13.58
CA LYS A 152 -9.33 -18.09 14.55
C LYS A 152 -8.78 -17.49 15.84
N GLU A 153 -7.86 -16.54 15.76
CA GLU A 153 -7.37 -15.76 16.91
C GLU A 153 -8.54 -15.07 17.61
N TYR A 154 -9.50 -14.51 16.87
CA TYR A 154 -10.72 -13.95 17.46
C TYR A 154 -11.56 -15.01 18.17
N ARG A 155 -11.72 -16.22 17.61
CA ARG A 155 -12.49 -17.31 18.24
C ARG A 155 -11.78 -17.92 19.45
N GLU A 156 -10.48 -18.18 19.37
CA GLU A 156 -9.67 -18.67 20.49
C GLU A 156 -9.65 -17.65 21.62
N LEU A 157 -9.53 -16.37 21.29
CA LEU A 157 -9.67 -15.28 22.26
C LEU A 157 -11.06 -15.23 22.90
N LEU A 158 -12.14 -15.46 22.14
CA LEU A 158 -13.51 -15.59 22.70
C LEU A 158 -13.60 -16.79 23.65
N THR A 159 -13.05 -17.95 23.27
CA THR A 159 -13.09 -19.17 24.07
C THR A 159 -12.26 -19.03 25.36
N ASP A 160 -11.03 -18.55 25.26
CA ASP A 160 -10.17 -18.24 26.41
C ASP A 160 -10.81 -17.20 27.35
N MET A 161 -11.58 -16.25 26.81
CA MET A 161 -12.31 -15.26 27.61
C MET A 161 -13.52 -15.84 28.36
N CYS A 162 -14.29 -16.73 27.71
CA CYS A 162 -15.39 -17.45 28.33
C CYS A 162 -14.89 -18.39 29.43
N GLU A 163 -13.74 -19.03 29.21
CA GLU A 163 -13.13 -19.97 30.16
C GLU A 163 -12.42 -19.28 31.33
N GLN A 164 -11.68 -18.19 31.09
CA GLN A 164 -10.82 -17.56 32.09
C GLN A 164 -11.43 -16.32 32.77
N LYS A 165 -12.65 -15.88 32.38
CA LYS A 165 -13.33 -14.66 32.90
C LYS A 165 -12.46 -13.39 32.82
N LEU A 166 -11.57 -13.31 31.82
CA LEU A 166 -10.55 -12.26 31.67
C LEU A 166 -11.03 -10.98 30.93
N ALA A 167 -12.34 -10.77 30.79
CA ALA A 167 -12.92 -9.58 30.16
C ALA A 167 -12.30 -8.22 30.57
N PRO A 168 -11.82 -8.01 31.82
CA PRO A 168 -11.22 -6.73 32.22
C PRO A 168 -9.80 -6.45 31.67
N ASN A 169 -9.05 -7.48 31.26
CA ASN A 169 -7.60 -7.37 31.01
C ASN A 169 -7.20 -7.22 29.53
N LEU A 170 -8.19 -7.13 28.63
CA LEU A 170 -7.96 -7.01 27.20
C LEU A 170 -7.76 -5.54 26.79
N PRO A 171 -6.92 -5.24 25.77
CA PRO A 171 -6.96 -3.93 25.12
C PRO A 171 -8.40 -3.60 24.71
N TYR A 172 -8.91 -2.45 25.16
CA TYR A 172 -10.32 -2.02 25.04
C TYR A 172 -10.98 -2.22 23.65
N ILE A 173 -10.21 -2.16 22.56
CA ILE A 173 -10.75 -2.43 21.21
C ILE A 173 -11.01 -3.92 20.95
N LYS A 174 -10.19 -4.82 21.48
CA LYS A 174 -10.43 -6.25 21.32
C LYS A 174 -11.75 -6.62 21.99
N SER A 175 -12.05 -6.10 23.19
CA SER A 175 -13.36 -6.33 23.82
C SER A 175 -14.52 -5.74 23.02
N LEU A 176 -14.35 -4.57 22.39
CA LEU A 176 -15.35 -3.99 21.49
C LEU A 176 -15.60 -4.87 20.25
N PHE A 177 -14.56 -5.32 19.56
CA PHE A 177 -14.71 -6.20 18.39
C PHE A 177 -15.42 -7.50 18.76
N LEU A 178 -15.04 -8.10 19.89
CA LEU A 178 -15.66 -9.32 20.38
C LEU A 178 -17.14 -9.08 20.74
N GLY A 179 -17.44 -7.96 21.40
CA GLY A 179 -18.81 -7.56 21.73
C GLY A 179 -19.67 -7.22 20.51
N TRP A 180 -19.09 -6.81 19.38
CA TRP A 180 -19.84 -6.51 18.16
C TRP A 180 -20.06 -7.74 17.26
N PHE A 181 -19.24 -8.79 17.40
CA PHE A 181 -19.27 -9.92 16.48
C PHE A 181 -20.58 -10.72 16.56
N GLU A 182 -20.99 -11.14 17.76
CA GLU A 182 -22.22 -11.94 17.92
C GLU A 182 -23.47 -11.15 17.50
N PRO A 183 -23.68 -9.90 17.96
CA PRO A 183 -24.84 -9.11 17.53
C PRO A 183 -24.89 -8.88 16.03
N LEU A 184 -23.74 -8.60 15.40
CA LEU A 184 -23.67 -8.41 13.96
C LEU A 184 -23.96 -9.71 13.19
N ARG A 185 -23.39 -10.84 13.62
CA ARG A 185 -23.65 -12.16 13.04
C ARG A 185 -25.15 -12.48 13.09
N ASP A 186 -25.77 -12.29 14.24
CA ASP A 186 -27.17 -12.65 14.46
C ASP A 186 -28.12 -11.75 13.66
N GLN A 187 -27.81 -10.46 13.53
CA GLN A 187 -28.56 -9.57 12.63
C GLN A 187 -28.36 -9.92 11.15
N ILE A 188 -27.15 -10.28 10.72
CA ILE A 188 -26.93 -10.73 9.34
C ILE A 188 -27.72 -12.02 9.08
N ALA A 189 -27.78 -12.95 10.04
CA ALA A 189 -28.57 -14.17 9.93
C ALA A 189 -30.07 -13.85 9.83
N ALA A 190 -30.59 -12.93 10.66
CA ALA A 190 -31.98 -12.48 10.57
C ALA A 190 -32.29 -11.81 9.22
N GLU A 191 -31.38 -10.99 8.69
CA GLU A 191 -31.52 -10.38 7.37
C GLU A 191 -31.52 -11.44 6.26
N GLN A 192 -30.71 -12.49 6.38
CA GLN A 192 -30.70 -13.62 5.44
C GLN A 192 -32.04 -14.37 5.43
N GLU A 193 -32.65 -14.58 6.61
CA GLU A 193 -33.99 -15.16 6.73
C GLU A 193 -35.07 -14.27 6.10
N LEU A 194 -35.02 -12.95 6.35
CA LEU A 194 -35.96 -11.98 5.77
C LEU A 194 -35.87 -11.93 4.24
N VAL A 195 -34.67 -12.00 3.70
CA VAL A 195 -34.40 -12.01 2.26
C VAL A 195 -34.78 -13.34 1.62
N ALA A 196 -34.75 -14.45 2.36
CA ALA A 196 -35.16 -15.77 1.87
C ALA A 196 -36.67 -15.88 1.61
N ASN A 197 -37.48 -15.03 2.25
CA ASN A 197 -38.93 -15.00 2.05
C ASN A 197 -39.29 -14.47 0.65
N ARG A 198 -40.12 -15.23 -0.09
CA ARG A 198 -40.47 -14.99 -1.51
C ARG A 198 -41.17 -13.64 -1.82
N GLY A 199 -41.44 -12.80 -0.82
CA GLY A 199 -42.01 -11.45 -0.96
C GLY A 199 -41.01 -10.30 -0.85
N SER A 200 -39.76 -10.54 -0.44
CA SER A 200 -38.77 -9.48 -0.19
C SER A 200 -38.10 -9.00 -1.49
N ARG A 201 -38.37 -7.76 -1.91
CA ARG A 201 -37.74 -7.10 -3.08
C ARG A 201 -36.42 -6.40 -2.73
N ALA A 202 -35.70 -6.89 -1.72
CA ALA A 202 -34.45 -6.31 -1.29
C ALA A 202 -33.39 -6.36 -2.40
N SER A 203 -32.81 -5.22 -2.75
CA SER A 203 -31.86 -5.10 -3.87
C SER A 203 -30.54 -5.88 -3.66
N HIS A 204 -30.14 -6.06 -2.39
CA HIS A 204 -29.02 -6.89 -1.96
C HIS A 204 -29.39 -8.37 -1.79
N GLY A 205 -30.68 -8.68 -1.84
CA GLY A 205 -31.23 -9.98 -1.46
C GLY A 205 -30.65 -11.18 -2.23
N PRO A 206 -30.50 -11.12 -3.56
CA PRO A 206 -29.94 -12.23 -4.33
C PRO A 206 -28.54 -12.66 -3.86
N TYR A 207 -27.78 -11.74 -3.25
CA TYR A 207 -26.38 -11.93 -2.90
C TYR A 207 -26.15 -12.30 -1.43
N PHE A 208 -27.04 -11.88 -0.53
CA PHE A 208 -26.85 -12.01 0.92
C PHE A 208 -26.87 -13.46 1.41
N ASN A 209 -27.61 -14.34 0.75
CA ASN A 209 -27.72 -15.76 1.12
C ASN A 209 -26.61 -16.64 0.54
N MET A 210 -25.59 -16.04 -0.08
CA MET A 210 -24.52 -16.77 -0.76
C MET A 210 -23.31 -17.09 0.15
N LEU A 211 -23.22 -16.49 1.33
CA LEU A 211 -22.15 -16.69 2.31
C LEU A 211 -22.73 -16.79 3.74
N PRO A 212 -22.17 -17.64 4.62
CA PRO A 212 -22.56 -17.67 6.03
C PRO A 212 -22.38 -16.33 6.76
N ALA A 213 -23.28 -16.03 7.70
CA ALA A 213 -23.34 -14.75 8.42
C ALA A 213 -22.08 -14.44 9.24
N ASP A 214 -21.45 -15.46 9.83
CA ASP A 214 -20.21 -15.35 10.61
C ASP A 214 -19.04 -14.81 9.76
N MET A 215 -18.87 -15.33 8.55
CA MET A 215 -17.84 -14.85 7.62
C MET A 215 -18.12 -13.41 7.16
N MET A 216 -19.38 -13.09 6.88
CA MET A 216 -19.78 -11.73 6.48
C MET A 216 -19.51 -10.71 7.60
N ALA A 217 -19.78 -11.05 8.86
CA ALA A 217 -19.52 -10.20 10.02
C ALA A 217 -18.02 -9.87 10.16
N VAL A 218 -17.14 -10.89 10.14
CA VAL A 218 -15.69 -10.70 10.26
C VAL A 218 -15.15 -9.80 9.14
N ILE A 219 -15.53 -10.07 7.89
CA ILE A 219 -15.07 -9.30 6.73
C ILE A 219 -15.49 -7.84 6.86
N THR A 220 -16.76 -7.60 7.23
CA THR A 220 -17.31 -6.24 7.36
C THR A 220 -16.59 -5.45 8.44
N MET A 221 -16.43 -6.01 9.65
CA MET A 221 -15.75 -5.37 10.76
C MET A 221 -14.31 -5.00 10.40
N HIS A 222 -13.52 -5.94 9.88
CA HIS A 222 -12.12 -5.70 9.57
C HIS A 222 -11.91 -4.70 8.44
N LYS A 223 -12.73 -4.80 7.38
CA LYS A 223 -12.62 -3.90 6.23
C LYS A 223 -13.03 -2.48 6.59
N LEU A 224 -14.12 -2.30 7.33
CA LEU A 224 -14.53 -0.97 7.76
C LEU A 224 -13.49 -0.33 8.70
N MET A 225 -12.93 -1.12 9.62
CA MET A 225 -11.90 -0.64 10.55
C MET A 225 -10.60 -0.26 9.86
N GLY A 226 -10.12 -1.10 8.92
CA GLY A 226 -8.95 -0.77 8.11
C GLY A 226 -9.15 0.50 7.28
N LEU A 227 -10.36 0.72 6.78
CA LEU A 227 -10.71 1.94 6.05
C LEU A 227 -10.77 3.19 6.94
N LEU A 228 -11.27 3.08 8.17
CA LEU A 228 -11.34 4.20 9.11
C LEU A 228 -9.96 4.64 9.62
N MET A 229 -9.02 3.71 9.77
CA MET A 229 -7.63 4.03 10.12
C MET A 229 -6.85 4.69 8.98
N THR A 230 -7.18 4.35 7.73
CA THR A 230 -6.50 4.87 6.53
C THR A 230 -7.23 6.07 5.92
N GLY A 231 -8.37 6.45 6.47
CA GLY A 231 -9.22 7.55 6.04
C GLY A 231 -8.64 8.93 6.33
N SER A 232 -9.44 9.97 6.11
CA SER A 232 -9.10 11.31 6.60
C SER A 232 -9.01 11.24 8.13
N GLY A 233 -7.90 11.68 8.72
CA GLY A 233 -7.52 11.42 10.13
C GLY A 233 -8.53 11.81 11.22
N ASP A 234 -9.68 12.35 10.85
CA ASP A 234 -10.84 12.58 11.72
C ASP A 234 -11.62 11.29 12.07
N GLY A 235 -11.16 10.12 11.63
CA GLY A 235 -11.83 8.84 11.91
C GLY A 235 -13.10 8.68 11.09
N SER A 236 -13.07 9.11 9.83
CA SER A 236 -14.20 8.94 8.91
C SER A 236 -13.79 8.35 7.56
N VAL A 237 -14.73 7.63 6.96
CA VAL A 237 -14.60 7.06 5.61
C VAL A 237 -15.82 7.43 4.78
N ARG A 238 -15.64 7.66 3.48
CA ARG A 238 -16.75 7.88 2.55
C ARG A 238 -17.58 6.61 2.40
N VAL A 239 -18.90 6.72 2.53
CA VAL A 239 -19.84 5.58 2.50
C VAL A 239 -19.67 4.74 1.23
N ILE A 240 -19.64 5.37 0.06
CA ILE A 240 -19.52 4.67 -1.24
C ILE A 240 -18.21 3.88 -1.34
N GLN A 241 -17.10 4.47 -0.85
CA GLN A 241 -15.80 3.79 -0.85
C GLN A 241 -15.83 2.56 0.05
N ALA A 242 -16.39 2.69 1.26
CA ALA A 242 -16.51 1.58 2.20
C ALA A 242 -17.41 0.47 1.67
N ALA A 243 -18.59 0.82 1.15
CA ALA A 243 -19.56 -0.12 0.61
C ALA A 243 -18.97 -0.95 -0.54
N CYS A 244 -18.36 -0.29 -1.54
CA CYS A 244 -17.76 -1.00 -2.68
C CYS A 244 -16.64 -1.97 -2.25
N GLN A 245 -15.75 -1.55 -1.34
CA GLN A 245 -14.63 -2.40 -0.90
C GLN A 245 -15.09 -3.59 -0.05
N ILE A 246 -16.11 -3.41 0.79
CA ILE A 246 -16.71 -4.51 1.57
C ILE A 246 -17.41 -5.47 0.62
N GLY A 247 -18.24 -4.97 -0.30
CA GLY A 247 -18.95 -5.80 -1.28
C GLY A 247 -18.01 -6.63 -2.19
N GLU A 248 -16.91 -6.04 -2.65
CA GLU A 248 -15.88 -6.76 -3.42
C GLU A 248 -15.24 -7.89 -2.60
N ALA A 249 -14.96 -7.65 -1.31
CA ALA A 249 -14.41 -8.65 -0.42
C ALA A 249 -15.38 -9.82 -0.19
N ILE A 250 -16.68 -9.54 -0.03
CA ILE A 250 -17.72 -10.56 0.11
C ILE A 250 -17.87 -11.39 -1.17
N GLU A 251 -17.91 -10.77 -2.36
CA GLU A 251 -18.01 -11.50 -3.63
C GLU A 251 -16.87 -12.52 -3.78
N HIS A 252 -15.66 -12.11 -3.42
CA HIS A 252 -14.49 -12.99 -3.47
C HIS A 252 -14.65 -14.23 -2.59
N GLU A 253 -15.26 -14.07 -1.41
CA GLU A 253 -15.49 -15.18 -0.47
C GLU A 253 -16.66 -16.07 -0.91
N VAL A 254 -17.76 -15.47 -1.38
CA VAL A 254 -18.93 -16.18 -1.94
C VAL A 254 -18.53 -17.17 -3.03
N ARG A 255 -17.65 -16.76 -3.95
CA ARG A 255 -17.21 -17.63 -5.05
C ARG A 255 -16.46 -18.85 -4.53
N ILE A 256 -15.63 -18.66 -3.52
CA ILE A 256 -14.89 -19.75 -2.87
C ILE A 256 -15.86 -20.69 -2.19
N HIS A 257 -16.81 -20.15 -1.41
CA HIS A 257 -17.82 -20.91 -0.68
C HIS A 257 -18.72 -21.74 -1.62
N ARG A 258 -19.30 -21.12 -2.66
CA ARG A 258 -20.19 -21.78 -3.63
C ARG A 258 -19.54 -22.97 -4.33
N PHE A 259 -18.28 -22.83 -4.73
CA PHE A 259 -17.54 -23.90 -5.38
C PHE A 259 -17.41 -25.14 -4.48
N LEU A 260 -17.17 -24.93 -3.18
CA LEU A 260 -17.08 -26.02 -2.20
C LEU A 260 -18.41 -26.73 -1.97
N GLU A 261 -19.52 -25.99 -1.98
CA GLU A 261 -20.85 -26.56 -1.79
C GLU A 261 -21.36 -27.32 -3.01
N LYS A 262 -21.22 -26.78 -4.22
CA LYS A 262 -21.64 -27.44 -5.48
C LYS A 262 -20.99 -28.83 -5.60
N THR A 263 -19.71 -28.93 -5.26
CA THR A 263 -18.98 -30.21 -5.26
C THR A 263 -19.31 -31.13 -4.07
N ARG A 264 -20.00 -30.64 -3.03
CA ARG A 264 -20.49 -31.45 -1.90
C ARG A 264 -21.84 -32.10 -2.18
N LYS A 265 -22.77 -31.39 -2.84
CA LYS A 265 -24.12 -31.90 -3.14
C LYS A 265 -24.12 -33.01 -4.20
N LYS A 266 -23.26 -32.92 -5.23
CA LYS A 266 -23.11 -33.98 -6.24
C LYS A 266 -22.61 -35.31 -5.67
N SER A 267 -21.62 -35.28 -4.76
CA SER A 267 -21.11 -36.52 -4.14
C SER A 267 -22.06 -37.17 -3.13
N ASN A 268 -23.17 -36.52 -2.75
CA ASN A 268 -24.21 -37.11 -1.90
C ASN A 268 -25.37 -37.68 -2.74
N LYS A 269 -25.78 -37.01 -3.83
CA LYS A 269 -26.80 -37.53 -4.76
C LYS A 269 -26.38 -38.85 -5.43
N GLU A 270 -25.10 -39.01 -5.74
CA GLU A 270 -24.56 -40.26 -6.31
C GLU A 270 -24.45 -41.41 -5.30
N LYS A 271 -24.65 -41.16 -4.00
CA LYS A 271 -24.75 -42.24 -2.99
C LYS A 271 -26.18 -42.72 -2.78
N GLU A 272 -27.17 -41.97 -3.28
CA GLU A 272 -28.61 -42.28 -3.12
C GLU A 272 -29.23 -42.87 -4.39
N ASN A 273 -28.66 -42.64 -5.59
CA ASN A 273 -29.09 -43.25 -6.84
C ASN A 273 -27.99 -44.17 -7.40
N GLU A 274 -28.14 -45.50 -7.27
CA GLU A 274 -27.19 -46.50 -7.81
C GLU A 274 -27.39 -46.83 -9.30
N GLU A 275 -28.35 -46.22 -9.99
CA GLU A 275 -28.65 -46.54 -11.39
C GLU A 275 -28.47 -45.33 -12.32
N GLU A 276 -27.23 -45.01 -12.69
CA GLU A 276 -26.90 -44.38 -13.98
C GLU A 276 -25.37 -44.43 -14.24
N ILE A 277 -24.94 -45.36 -15.08
CA ILE A 277 -23.53 -45.76 -15.28
C ILE A 277 -22.73 -44.77 -16.15
N PHE A 278 -23.34 -43.72 -16.70
CA PHE A 278 -22.68 -42.79 -17.63
C PHE A 278 -22.08 -41.51 -16.99
N ASP A 279 -22.40 -41.15 -15.74
CA ASP A 279 -21.94 -39.90 -15.08
C ASP A 279 -20.77 -40.11 -14.08
N SER A 280 -20.25 -41.33 -13.93
CA SER A 280 -19.29 -41.67 -12.86
C SER A 280 -17.90 -41.01 -13.00
N ASP A 281 -17.47 -40.63 -14.21
CA ASP A 281 -16.15 -40.05 -14.44
C ASP A 281 -16.12 -38.53 -14.21
N ILE A 282 -17.21 -37.82 -14.55
CA ILE A 282 -17.38 -36.38 -14.27
C ILE A 282 -17.48 -36.16 -12.76
N ALA A 283 -18.25 -37.01 -12.08
CA ALA A 283 -18.35 -37.12 -10.63
C ALA A 283 -16.98 -37.26 -9.94
N LYS A 284 -16.19 -38.25 -10.37
CA LYS A 284 -14.83 -38.51 -9.85
C LYS A 284 -13.88 -37.34 -10.10
N GLU A 285 -13.99 -36.67 -11.24
CA GLU A 285 -13.19 -35.48 -11.55
C GLU A 285 -13.56 -34.28 -10.68
N GLN A 286 -14.86 -34.03 -10.46
CA GLN A 286 -15.35 -32.98 -9.56
C GLN A 286 -14.99 -33.25 -8.10
N GLN A 287 -15.03 -34.50 -7.64
CA GLN A 287 -14.59 -34.86 -6.28
C GLN A 287 -13.07 -34.78 -6.12
N ARG A 288 -12.29 -35.06 -7.17
CA ARG A 288 -10.85 -34.76 -7.21
C ARG A 288 -10.57 -33.27 -7.18
N LEU A 289 -11.32 -32.46 -7.93
CA LEU A 289 -11.22 -31.00 -7.91
C LEU A 289 -11.62 -30.43 -6.55
N ARG A 290 -12.62 -31.00 -5.87
CA ARG A 290 -12.97 -30.65 -4.49
C ARG A 290 -11.88 -31.03 -3.52
N LYS A 291 -11.41 -32.30 -3.48
CA LYS A 291 -10.28 -32.68 -2.64
C LYS A 291 -9.07 -31.81 -2.93
N LYS A 292 -8.84 -31.44 -4.18
CA LYS A 292 -7.79 -30.52 -4.58
C LYS A 292 -8.07 -29.10 -4.12
N VAL A 293 -9.29 -28.57 -4.17
CA VAL A 293 -9.62 -27.23 -3.68
C VAL A 293 -9.65 -27.19 -2.17
N THR A 294 -10.19 -28.18 -1.47
CA THR A 294 -10.11 -28.34 -0.01
C THR A 294 -8.66 -28.56 0.43
N ASP A 295 -7.85 -29.33 -0.29
CA ASP A 295 -6.40 -29.41 -0.05
C ASP A 295 -5.71 -28.09 -0.37
N LEU A 296 -6.13 -27.39 -1.42
CA LEU A 296 -5.64 -26.06 -1.77
C LEU A 296 -6.22 -25.01 -0.83
N MET A 297 -7.24 -25.30 -0.01
CA MET A 297 -7.74 -24.44 1.04
C MET A 297 -7.11 -24.81 2.37
N LYS A 298 -6.72 -26.06 2.62
CA LYS A 298 -5.91 -26.47 3.78
C LYS A 298 -4.43 -26.11 3.60
N LYS A 299 -3.93 -26.20 2.37
CA LYS A 299 -2.63 -25.69 1.91
C LYS A 299 -2.76 -24.27 1.37
N GLN A 300 -3.94 -23.69 1.54
CA GLN A 300 -4.34 -22.33 1.28
C GLN A 300 -3.60 -21.64 0.11
N LYS A 301 -4.15 -21.83 -1.09
CA LYS A 301 -3.64 -21.39 -2.38
C LYS A 301 -4.78 -20.64 -3.06
N LEU A 302 -5.25 -19.56 -2.44
CA LEU A 302 -6.48 -18.84 -2.78
C LEU A 302 -6.57 -18.42 -4.25
N ARG A 303 -5.47 -18.19 -4.97
CA ARG A 303 -5.48 -17.95 -6.44
C ARG A 303 -5.65 -19.20 -7.27
N GLN A 304 -5.10 -20.34 -6.85
CA GLN A 304 -5.36 -21.62 -7.51
C GLN A 304 -6.78 -22.06 -7.25
N VAL A 305 -7.28 -21.84 -6.02
CA VAL A 305 -8.70 -21.97 -5.68
C VAL A 305 -9.51 -21.03 -6.56
N ARG A 306 -9.28 -19.71 -6.53
CA ARG A 306 -10.00 -18.72 -7.37
C ARG A 306 -9.89 -19.00 -8.87
N LYS A 307 -8.78 -19.55 -9.38
CA LYS A 307 -8.62 -19.91 -10.80
C LYS A 307 -9.35 -21.21 -11.15
N ILE A 308 -9.34 -22.20 -10.27
CA ILE A 308 -10.13 -23.43 -10.42
C ILE A 308 -11.62 -23.07 -10.34
N VAL A 309 -12.00 -22.27 -9.33
CA VAL A 309 -13.34 -21.71 -9.12
C VAL A 309 -13.78 -20.88 -10.33
N LYS A 310 -12.96 -19.94 -10.81
CA LYS A 310 -13.27 -19.08 -11.97
C LYS A 310 -13.41 -19.87 -13.28
N ASN A 311 -12.70 -20.98 -13.42
CA ASN A 311 -12.81 -21.86 -14.58
C ASN A 311 -13.98 -22.87 -14.46
N GLN A 312 -14.65 -22.93 -13.31
CA GLN A 312 -15.73 -23.89 -13.01
C GLN A 312 -17.05 -23.19 -12.65
N ASP A 313 -17.01 -21.90 -12.34
CA ASP A 313 -18.16 -21.06 -12.03
C ASP A 313 -18.38 -20.09 -13.19
N ASP A 314 -19.32 -20.42 -14.06
CA ASP A 314 -19.74 -19.59 -15.21
C ASP A 314 -20.55 -18.35 -14.77
N SER A 315 -20.57 -18.04 -13.46
CA SER A 315 -21.34 -16.93 -12.92
C SER A 315 -20.68 -15.59 -13.26
N ARG A 316 -21.49 -14.67 -13.80
CA ARG A 316 -21.04 -13.32 -14.16
C ARG A 316 -20.52 -12.58 -12.90
N PRO A 317 -19.39 -11.85 -12.98
CA PRO A 317 -18.93 -11.01 -11.88
C PRO A 317 -19.95 -9.96 -11.46
N TRP A 318 -20.00 -9.69 -10.16
CA TRP A 318 -20.86 -8.66 -9.61
C TRP A 318 -20.43 -7.30 -10.17
N GLY A 319 -21.42 -6.49 -10.55
CA GLY A 319 -21.18 -5.10 -10.93
C GLY A 319 -20.88 -4.24 -9.70
N GLN A 320 -20.31 -3.06 -9.93
CA GLN A 320 -20.01 -2.09 -8.87
C GLN A 320 -21.26 -1.67 -8.09
N ASP A 321 -22.42 -1.66 -8.75
CA ASP A 321 -23.73 -1.45 -8.14
C ASP A 321 -24.10 -2.54 -7.11
N ALA A 322 -23.87 -3.82 -7.46
CA ALA A 322 -24.11 -4.93 -6.55
C ALA A 322 -23.15 -4.90 -5.35
N HIS A 323 -21.87 -4.55 -5.57
CA HIS A 323 -20.92 -4.35 -4.47
C HIS A 323 -21.38 -3.26 -3.52
N ALA A 324 -21.83 -2.12 -4.06
CA ALA A 324 -22.32 -1.00 -3.27
C ALA A 324 -23.56 -1.39 -2.44
N LYS A 325 -24.53 -2.11 -3.03
CA LYS A 325 -25.76 -2.56 -2.34
C LYS A 325 -25.48 -3.54 -1.19
N VAL A 326 -24.67 -4.56 -1.43
CA VAL A 326 -24.31 -5.54 -0.40
C VAL A 326 -23.50 -4.86 0.71
N GLY A 327 -22.49 -4.08 0.33
CA GLY A 327 -21.66 -3.38 1.29
C GLY A 327 -22.42 -2.34 2.10
N SER A 328 -23.38 -1.61 1.51
CA SER A 328 -24.16 -0.60 2.24
C SER A 328 -25.06 -1.23 3.29
N ARG A 329 -25.72 -2.35 2.98
CA ARG A 329 -26.56 -3.06 3.97
C ARG A 329 -25.72 -3.62 5.11
N LEU A 330 -24.56 -4.22 4.82
CA LEU A 330 -23.65 -4.71 5.86
C LEU A 330 -23.13 -3.60 6.77
N ILE A 331 -22.84 -2.42 6.20
CA ILE A 331 -22.47 -1.24 6.97
C ILE A 331 -23.63 -0.79 7.87
N GLU A 332 -24.85 -0.79 7.35
CA GLU A 332 -26.06 -0.40 8.09
C GLU A 332 -26.30 -1.33 9.29
N LEU A 333 -26.32 -2.65 9.07
CA LEU A 333 -26.42 -3.65 10.15
C LEU A 333 -25.29 -3.50 11.17
N PHE A 334 -24.09 -3.15 10.72
CA PHE A 334 -22.96 -2.93 11.62
C PHE A 334 -23.09 -1.63 12.44
N ILE A 335 -23.64 -0.56 11.87
CA ILE A 335 -23.96 0.67 12.60
C ILE A 335 -25.04 0.40 13.66
N GLU A 336 -26.04 -0.41 13.33
CA GLU A 336 -27.15 -0.76 14.22
C GLU A 336 -26.74 -1.69 15.36
N THR A 337 -25.71 -2.52 15.18
CA THR A 337 -25.29 -3.51 16.19
C THR A 337 -24.10 -3.07 17.02
N ALA A 338 -23.19 -2.28 16.44
CA ALA A 338 -21.97 -1.85 17.12
C ALA A 338 -22.26 -0.71 18.11
N HIS A 339 -22.39 -1.05 19.38
CA HIS A 339 -22.56 -0.09 20.48
C HIS A 339 -21.31 0.00 21.35
N ILE A 340 -21.11 1.16 21.99
CA ILE A 340 -20.05 1.38 22.97
C ILE A 340 -20.69 1.81 24.27
N GLN A 341 -20.16 1.27 25.35
CA GLN A 341 -20.35 1.80 26.70
C GLN A 341 -19.06 2.55 27.09
N PRO A 342 -19.12 3.89 27.27
CA PRO A 342 -18.04 4.64 27.89
C PRO A 342 -17.73 4.07 29.28
N PRO A 343 -16.48 4.11 29.75
CA PRO A 343 -16.17 3.83 31.15
C PRO A 343 -17.03 4.75 32.03
N ALA A 344 -17.68 4.19 33.06
CA ALA A 344 -18.55 4.96 33.94
C ALA A 344 -17.85 6.25 34.39
N SER A 345 -18.44 7.40 34.09
CA SER A 345 -18.05 8.65 34.75
C SER A 345 -18.19 8.43 36.25
N GLN A 346 -17.31 9.03 37.05
CA GLN A 346 -17.29 8.95 38.52
C GLN A 346 -18.52 9.64 39.20
N SER A 347 -19.70 9.52 38.60
CA SER A 347 -20.99 9.95 39.12
C SER A 347 -21.82 8.69 39.34
N SER A 348 -22.07 8.33 40.59
CA SER A 348 -22.68 7.06 41.02
C SER A 348 -24.17 6.91 40.69
N ASP A 349 -24.73 7.68 39.77
CA ASP A 349 -26.18 7.77 39.55
C ASP A 349 -26.58 8.07 38.08
N GLY A 350 -25.86 7.48 37.12
CA GLY A 350 -26.18 7.61 35.68
C GLY A 350 -26.54 6.27 35.06
N LEU A 351 -27.65 6.21 34.31
CA LEU A 351 -27.93 5.09 33.41
C LEU A 351 -26.76 4.87 32.44
N PRO A 352 -26.45 3.62 32.02
CA PRO A 352 -25.39 3.37 31.05
C PRO A 352 -25.63 4.14 29.74
N ASP A 353 -24.73 5.07 29.37
CA ASP A 353 -24.78 5.81 28.10
C ASP A 353 -24.34 4.91 26.93
N ILE A 354 -25.23 4.01 26.51
CA ILE A 354 -25.01 3.12 25.37
C ILE A 354 -25.20 3.95 24.09
N ARG A 355 -24.12 4.16 23.33
CA ARG A 355 -24.16 4.93 22.09
C ARG A 355 -23.53 4.18 20.92
N PRO A 356 -24.01 4.37 19.68
CA PRO A 356 -23.50 3.64 18.52
C PRO A 356 -22.05 4.02 18.24
N ALA A 357 -21.24 3.00 17.93
CA ALA A 357 -19.82 3.10 17.64
C ALA A 357 -19.52 3.82 16.33
N PHE A 358 -20.46 3.74 15.40
CA PHE A 358 -20.37 4.33 14.07
C PHE A 358 -21.62 5.15 13.79
N ARG A 359 -21.45 6.28 13.11
CA ARG A 359 -22.56 7.15 12.72
C ARG A 359 -22.42 7.57 11.26
N HIS A 360 -23.52 7.57 10.54
CA HIS A 360 -23.58 8.14 9.21
C HIS A 360 -23.83 9.66 9.31
N GLU A 361 -22.85 10.46 8.90
CA GLU A 361 -22.94 11.93 8.86
C GLU A 361 -22.87 12.41 7.41
N MET A 362 -23.69 13.41 7.06
CA MET A 362 -23.57 14.11 5.78
C MET A 362 -22.59 15.27 5.92
N ARG A 363 -21.50 15.25 5.15
CA ARG A 363 -20.51 16.33 5.13
C ARG A 363 -20.60 17.18 3.89
N THR A 364 -20.53 18.48 4.11
CA THR A 364 -20.45 19.49 3.07
C THR A 364 -19.01 19.95 2.98
N VAL A 365 -18.33 19.74 1.84
CA VAL A 365 -17.04 20.40 1.60
C VAL A 365 -17.32 21.73 0.91
N PRO A 366 -17.01 22.86 1.56
CA PRO A 366 -17.00 24.14 0.87
C PRO A 366 -15.83 24.10 -0.14
N LYS A 367 -16.15 24.08 -1.43
CA LYS A 367 -15.14 24.38 -2.46
C LYS A 367 -15.00 25.90 -2.50
N GLU A 368 -13.84 26.42 -2.11
CA GLU A 368 -13.53 27.86 -2.14
C GLU A 368 -13.69 28.49 -3.54
N GLN A 369 -13.80 27.70 -4.62
CA GLN A 369 -13.81 28.18 -6.01
C GLN A 369 -15.08 27.86 -6.82
N GLN A 370 -16.07 27.14 -6.27
CA GLN A 370 -17.33 26.85 -7.00
C GLN A 370 -18.55 26.99 -6.08
N LYS A 371 -19.56 27.76 -6.53
CA LYS A 371 -20.84 28.03 -5.84
C LYS A 371 -21.68 26.78 -5.48
N HIS A 372 -21.28 25.57 -5.88
CA HIS A 372 -21.98 24.33 -5.54
C HIS A 372 -21.20 23.54 -4.49
N SER A 373 -21.70 23.53 -3.25
CA SER A 373 -21.22 22.63 -2.21
C SER A 373 -21.71 21.21 -2.49
N ARG A 374 -20.80 20.26 -2.76
CA ARG A 374 -21.18 18.85 -2.86
C ARG A 374 -21.26 18.24 -1.46
N ARG A 375 -22.45 17.74 -1.11
CA ARG A 375 -22.67 16.92 0.09
C ARG A 375 -22.29 15.47 -0.21
N TYR A 376 -21.61 14.81 0.72
CA TYR A 376 -21.33 13.38 0.65
C TYR A 376 -21.50 12.73 2.02
N GLY A 377 -21.95 11.47 2.03
CA GLY A 377 -22.07 10.67 3.24
C GLY A 377 -20.72 10.15 3.72
N VAL A 378 -20.48 10.25 5.02
CA VAL A 378 -19.34 9.63 5.70
C VAL A 378 -19.81 8.78 6.87
N ILE A 379 -19.12 7.65 7.08
CA ILE A 379 -19.23 6.86 8.29
C ILE A 379 -18.14 7.38 9.22
N LYS A 380 -18.53 7.82 10.41
CA LYS A 380 -17.63 8.38 11.41
C LYS A 380 -17.60 7.46 12.62
N CYS A 381 -16.40 7.17 13.12
CA CYS A 381 -16.22 6.40 14.34
C CYS A 381 -16.34 7.27 15.58
N ASP A 382 -16.78 6.66 16.66
CA ASP A 382 -16.77 7.26 17.98
C ASP A 382 -15.35 7.67 18.44
N PRO A 383 -15.17 8.78 19.17
CA PRO A 383 -13.86 9.17 19.70
C PRO A 383 -13.18 8.10 20.57
N LEU A 384 -13.91 7.29 21.33
CA LEU A 384 -13.34 6.22 22.16
C LEU A 384 -12.77 5.08 21.30
N VAL A 385 -13.49 4.73 20.22
CA VAL A 385 -12.97 3.79 19.20
C VAL A 385 -11.76 4.40 18.51
N ARG A 386 -11.81 5.69 18.15
CA ARG A 386 -10.68 6.39 17.53
C ARG A 386 -9.42 6.34 18.40
N GLN A 387 -9.54 6.60 19.70
CA GLN A 387 -8.42 6.56 20.64
C GLN A 387 -7.84 5.15 20.79
N GLY A 388 -8.68 4.12 20.76
CA GLY A 388 -8.23 2.74 20.81
C GLY A 388 -7.59 2.25 19.51
N LEU A 389 -7.94 2.81 18.35
CA LEU A 389 -7.40 2.41 17.05
C LEU A 389 -5.88 2.60 16.95
N ASP A 390 -5.32 3.65 17.58
CA ASP A 390 -3.86 3.88 17.69
C ASP A 390 -3.11 2.67 18.27
N ARG A 391 -3.70 2.02 19.29
CA ARG A 391 -3.11 0.85 19.96
C ARG A 391 -3.39 -0.46 19.22
N THR A 392 -4.38 -0.45 18.31
CA THR A 392 -4.93 -1.65 17.65
C THR A 392 -4.39 -1.83 16.23
N ALA A 393 -3.72 -0.83 15.65
CA ALA A 393 -3.02 -0.96 14.37
C ALA A 393 -2.13 -2.22 14.27
N LYS A 394 -1.56 -2.67 15.41
CA LYS A 394 -0.76 -3.91 15.52
C LYS A 394 -1.53 -5.21 15.23
N HIS A 395 -2.84 -5.21 15.41
CA HIS A 395 -3.71 -6.40 15.29
C HIS A 395 -4.45 -6.45 13.96
N MET A 396 -4.22 -5.48 13.08
CA MET A 396 -4.87 -5.44 11.79
C MET A 396 -4.23 -6.44 10.84
N VAL A 397 -5.08 -7.18 10.14
CA VAL A 397 -4.63 -8.09 9.09
C VAL A 397 -4.02 -7.27 7.96
N ILE A 398 -2.72 -7.41 7.74
CA ILE A 398 -2.01 -6.83 6.60
C ILE A 398 -1.93 -7.92 5.52
N PRO A 399 -2.82 -7.92 4.52
CA PRO A 399 -2.88 -9.02 3.55
C PRO A 399 -1.64 -9.12 2.67
N TYR A 400 -0.99 -7.99 2.34
CA TYR A 400 0.18 -7.95 1.46
C TYR A 400 1.48 -7.83 2.25
N MET A 401 1.87 -8.83 3.04
CA MET A 401 3.18 -8.82 3.71
C MET A 401 4.36 -8.94 2.70
N PRO A 402 5.56 -8.43 3.02
CA PRO A 402 6.75 -8.67 2.20
C PRO A 402 6.99 -10.18 2.02
N MET A 403 7.41 -10.59 0.83
CA MET A 403 7.49 -12.01 0.48
C MET A 403 8.75 -12.65 1.05
N LEU A 404 8.64 -13.83 1.65
CA LEU A 404 9.78 -14.61 2.17
C LEU A 404 10.58 -15.33 1.07
N ILE A 405 10.04 -15.35 -0.15
CA ILE A 405 10.67 -15.93 -1.33
C ILE A 405 10.61 -14.92 -2.48
N PRO A 406 11.45 -15.06 -3.51
CA PRO A 406 11.39 -14.23 -4.71
C PRO A 406 9.97 -14.21 -5.30
N PRO A 407 9.46 -13.04 -5.74
CA PRO A 407 8.16 -12.92 -6.37
C PRO A 407 8.07 -13.72 -7.68
N ILE A 408 6.85 -14.09 -8.07
CA ILE A 408 6.59 -14.70 -9.38
C ILE A 408 6.89 -13.66 -10.47
N CYS A 409 7.71 -14.03 -11.45
CA CYS A 409 7.99 -13.17 -12.59
C CYS A 409 6.71 -12.75 -13.32
N TRP A 410 6.64 -11.48 -13.72
CA TRP A 410 5.57 -10.96 -14.56
C TRP A 410 5.60 -11.59 -15.95
N THR A 411 4.44 -12.07 -16.39
CA THR A 411 4.23 -12.63 -17.73
C THR A 411 3.00 -12.06 -18.43
N GLY A 412 2.30 -11.13 -17.80
CA GLY A 412 1.06 -10.54 -18.31
C GLY A 412 0.36 -9.65 -17.27
N TYR A 413 -0.77 -9.05 -17.64
CA TYR A 413 -1.47 -8.05 -16.83
C TYR A 413 -1.80 -8.50 -15.40
N ASP A 414 -2.33 -9.72 -15.24
CA ASP A 414 -2.75 -10.32 -13.96
C ASP A 414 -1.92 -11.55 -13.58
N LYS A 415 -0.71 -11.67 -14.15
CA LYS A 415 0.19 -12.82 -14.00
C LYS A 415 1.59 -12.36 -13.58
N GLY A 416 1.88 -12.44 -12.27
CA GLY A 416 3.15 -12.08 -11.64
C GLY A 416 2.98 -11.72 -10.16
N ALA A 417 4.06 -11.27 -9.54
CA ALA A 417 4.18 -10.82 -8.15
C ALA A 417 3.86 -11.89 -7.10
N HIS A 418 2.73 -11.78 -6.39
CA HIS A 418 2.41 -12.67 -5.27
C HIS A 418 2.03 -14.08 -5.73
N LEU A 419 2.14 -15.06 -4.83
CA LEU A 419 1.76 -16.45 -5.16
C LEU A 419 0.25 -16.56 -5.39
N PHE A 420 -0.54 -16.01 -4.47
CA PHE A 420 -2.00 -16.13 -4.41
C PHE A 420 -2.74 -14.80 -4.31
N LEU A 421 -2.10 -13.74 -3.82
CA LEU A 421 -2.77 -12.45 -3.78
C LEU A 421 -2.98 -11.90 -5.20
N PRO A 422 -4.18 -11.37 -5.53
CA PRO A 422 -4.40 -10.69 -6.80
C PRO A 422 -3.36 -9.62 -7.02
N SER A 423 -2.66 -9.72 -8.14
CA SER A 423 -1.58 -8.82 -8.47
C SER A 423 -1.77 -8.37 -9.91
N TYR A 424 -1.76 -7.06 -10.09
CA TYR A 424 -1.89 -6.42 -11.40
C TYR A 424 -0.64 -5.61 -11.70
N VAL A 425 -0.16 -5.71 -12.93
CA VAL A 425 1.07 -5.02 -13.35
C VAL A 425 0.92 -3.50 -13.27
N MET A 426 -0.30 -2.97 -13.45
CA MET A 426 -0.58 -1.54 -13.45
C MET A 426 -1.76 -1.17 -12.55
N ARG A 427 -1.60 -0.09 -11.78
CA ARG A 427 -2.61 0.55 -10.92
C ARG A 427 -3.52 1.42 -11.80
N THR A 428 -4.72 0.92 -12.12
CA THR A 428 -5.66 1.60 -13.03
C THR A 428 -6.67 2.51 -12.35
N HIS A 429 -6.79 2.47 -11.02
CA HIS A 429 -7.80 3.22 -10.26
C HIS A 429 -9.24 3.10 -10.82
N GLY A 430 -9.58 1.94 -11.39
CA GLY A 430 -10.90 1.69 -11.98
C GLY A 430 -11.05 2.09 -13.45
N ALA A 431 -10.03 2.69 -14.08
CA ALA A 431 -10.08 3.07 -15.49
C ALA A 431 -10.08 1.83 -16.42
N ARG A 432 -11.25 1.55 -17.02
CA ARG A 432 -11.45 0.40 -17.93
C ARG A 432 -10.53 0.49 -19.16
N GLN A 433 -10.41 1.66 -19.78
CA GLN A 433 -9.59 1.86 -20.98
C GLN A 433 -8.12 1.50 -20.73
N GLN A 434 -7.56 1.96 -19.62
CA GLN A 434 -6.17 1.65 -19.22
C GLN A 434 -5.98 0.14 -19.00
N ARG A 435 -6.94 -0.52 -18.36
CA ARG A 435 -6.91 -1.97 -18.15
C ARG A 435 -6.91 -2.74 -19.47
N GLU A 436 -7.80 -2.39 -20.39
CA GLU A 436 -7.90 -3.09 -21.66
C GLU A 436 -6.70 -2.80 -22.57
N ALA A 437 -6.14 -1.59 -22.53
CA ALA A 437 -4.93 -1.25 -23.27
C ALA A 437 -3.75 -2.15 -22.89
N VAL A 438 -3.47 -2.32 -21.58
CA VAL A 438 -2.37 -3.18 -21.12
C VAL A 438 -2.64 -4.67 -21.40
N LYS A 439 -3.90 -5.11 -21.37
CA LYS A 439 -4.26 -6.49 -21.72
C LYS A 439 -4.10 -6.81 -23.20
N ARG A 440 -4.36 -5.83 -24.08
CA ARG A 440 -4.26 -5.97 -25.54
C ARG A 440 -2.84 -5.77 -26.06
N ALA A 441 -1.97 -5.11 -25.28
CA ALA A 441 -0.58 -4.89 -25.65
C ALA A 441 0.13 -6.23 -25.96
N PRO A 442 0.87 -6.34 -27.07
CA PRO A 442 1.67 -7.52 -27.39
C PRO A 442 2.67 -7.81 -26.26
N ARG A 443 2.88 -9.10 -25.98
CA ARG A 443 3.75 -9.51 -24.85
C ARG A 443 5.20 -9.11 -25.09
N GLU A 444 5.63 -9.13 -26.35
CA GLU A 444 6.98 -8.80 -26.81
C GLU A 444 7.31 -7.34 -26.48
N GLN A 445 6.35 -6.42 -26.62
CA GLN A 445 6.54 -5.01 -26.29
C GLN A 445 6.61 -4.76 -24.78
N MET A 446 6.00 -5.63 -23.98
CA MET A 446 5.96 -5.53 -22.52
C MET A 446 7.12 -6.27 -21.83
N GLN A 447 7.95 -6.99 -22.58
CA GLN A 447 8.97 -7.87 -22.03
C GLN A 447 10.02 -7.11 -21.21
N SER A 448 10.52 -5.99 -21.71
CA SER A 448 11.48 -5.13 -20.98
C SER A 448 10.90 -4.56 -19.68
N VAL A 449 9.61 -4.21 -19.70
CA VAL A 449 8.88 -3.73 -18.52
C VAL A 449 8.76 -4.84 -17.47
N PHE A 450 8.43 -6.06 -17.90
CA PHE A 450 8.37 -7.21 -17.00
C PHE A 450 9.73 -7.54 -16.41
N GLU A 451 10.79 -7.54 -17.21
CA GLU A 451 12.17 -7.76 -16.75
C GLU A 451 12.58 -6.72 -15.71
N ALA A 452 12.34 -5.42 -15.95
CA ALA A 452 12.63 -4.38 -14.97
C ALA A 452 11.89 -4.59 -13.65
N LEU A 453 10.59 -4.92 -13.69
CA LEU A 453 9.80 -5.21 -12.48
C LEU A 453 10.28 -6.47 -11.76
N ASN A 454 10.72 -7.49 -12.51
CA ASN A 454 11.24 -8.73 -11.95
C ASN A 454 12.58 -8.50 -11.25
N THR A 455 13.48 -7.74 -11.87
CA THR A 455 14.77 -7.35 -11.27
C THR A 455 14.58 -6.55 -9.98
N LEU A 456 13.66 -5.57 -9.97
CA LEU A 456 13.33 -4.83 -8.75
C LEU A 456 12.72 -5.74 -7.68
N GLY A 457 11.91 -6.72 -8.10
CA GLY A 457 11.25 -7.69 -7.22
C GLY A 457 12.17 -8.75 -6.63
N SER A 458 13.24 -9.13 -7.35
CA SER A 458 14.21 -10.14 -6.93
C SER A 458 15.25 -9.61 -5.95
N THR A 459 15.33 -8.29 -5.74
CA THR A 459 16.24 -7.71 -4.75
C THR A 459 15.83 -8.11 -3.33
N LYS A 460 16.75 -8.78 -2.62
CA LYS A 460 16.53 -9.27 -1.26
C LYS A 460 16.87 -8.21 -0.21
N TRP A 461 15.92 -7.91 0.66
CA TRP A 461 16.03 -6.94 1.74
C TRP A 461 16.04 -7.63 3.11
N ARG A 462 16.62 -6.99 4.12
CA ARG A 462 16.49 -7.41 5.52
C ARG A 462 16.29 -6.19 6.42
N VAL A 463 15.92 -6.45 7.67
CA VAL A 463 15.77 -5.42 8.71
C VAL A 463 17.12 -5.17 9.39
N ASN A 464 17.57 -3.92 9.41
CA ASN A 464 18.68 -3.48 10.25
C ASN A 464 18.24 -3.49 11.71
N LYS A 465 18.64 -4.56 12.43
CA LYS A 465 18.25 -4.79 13.83
C LYS A 465 18.76 -3.71 14.79
N ARG A 466 19.95 -3.14 14.51
CA ARG A 466 20.57 -2.11 15.34
C ARG A 466 19.74 -0.83 15.29
N VAL A 467 19.41 -0.37 14.09
CA VAL A 467 18.59 0.84 13.88
C VAL A 467 17.16 0.63 14.38
N LEU A 468 16.55 -0.54 14.10
CA LEU A 468 15.20 -0.86 14.61
C LEU A 468 15.15 -0.81 16.15
N SER A 469 16.17 -1.32 16.84
CA SER A 469 16.23 -1.26 18.31
C SER A 469 16.25 0.18 18.84
N ILE A 470 17.01 1.07 18.20
CA ILE A 470 17.04 2.49 18.57
C ILE A 470 15.69 3.17 18.32
N ILE A 471 15.07 2.90 17.17
CA ILE A 471 13.73 3.41 16.85
C ILE A 471 12.70 2.93 17.87
N ASP A 472 12.72 1.64 18.24
CA ASP A 472 11.81 1.07 19.23
C ASP A 472 11.99 1.72 20.62
N ARG A 473 13.24 2.04 21.02
CA ARG A 473 13.52 2.77 22.26
C ARG A 473 12.96 4.20 22.21
N ILE A 474 13.24 4.94 21.14
CA ILE A 474 12.73 6.33 20.95
C ILE A 474 11.19 6.33 20.96
N TRP A 475 10.60 5.38 20.25
CA TRP A 475 9.15 5.25 20.16
C TRP A 475 8.54 4.91 21.52
N SER A 476 9.15 3.98 22.27
CA SER A 476 8.67 3.63 23.61
C SER A 476 8.81 4.78 24.62
N SER A 477 9.78 5.68 24.45
CA SER A 477 9.97 6.87 25.30
C SER A 477 9.06 8.07 24.97
N GLY A 478 8.09 7.92 24.06
CA GLY A 478 7.13 8.98 23.73
C GLY A 478 7.26 9.58 22.32
N GLY A 479 8.24 9.14 21.52
CA GLY A 479 8.51 9.74 20.20
C GLY A 479 9.23 11.10 20.29
N ARG A 480 8.96 12.01 19.34
CA ARG A 480 9.50 13.39 19.21
C ARG A 480 10.94 13.55 18.71
N LEU A 481 11.70 12.47 18.61
CA LEU A 481 13.10 12.52 18.15
C LEU A 481 13.20 12.02 16.70
N ALA A 482 14.15 12.56 15.92
CA ALA A 482 14.39 12.15 14.54
C ALA A 482 13.12 12.14 13.68
N ASP A 483 12.36 13.25 13.73
CA ASP A 483 11.08 13.45 13.03
C ASP A 483 9.97 12.43 13.34
N LEU A 484 10.12 11.62 14.40
CA LEU A 484 9.02 10.79 14.91
C LEU A 484 7.97 11.66 15.60
N VAL A 485 6.71 11.40 15.25
CA VAL A 485 5.55 12.06 15.85
C VAL A 485 5.48 11.85 17.36
N ASP A 486 4.95 12.84 18.08
CA ASP A 486 4.66 12.71 19.51
C ASP A 486 3.52 11.70 19.75
N ARG A 487 3.73 10.81 20.71
CA ARG A 487 2.73 9.82 21.14
C ARG A 487 1.54 10.45 21.86
N THR A 488 1.69 11.67 22.37
CA THR A 488 0.67 12.40 23.12
C THR A 488 -0.03 13.45 22.27
N ASP A 489 -1.30 13.70 22.59
CA ASP A 489 -2.06 14.79 21.98
C ASP A 489 -1.79 16.10 22.72
N VAL A 490 -1.83 17.22 22.00
CA VAL A 490 -1.78 18.55 22.62
C VAL A 490 -3.13 18.80 23.30
N PRO A 491 -3.15 19.24 24.58
CA PRO A 491 -4.40 19.49 25.29
C PRO A 491 -5.25 20.53 24.56
N LEU A 492 -6.57 20.33 24.59
CA LEU A 492 -7.50 21.30 24.01
C LEU A 492 -7.49 22.57 24.88
N PRO A 493 -7.52 23.76 24.26
CA PRO A 493 -7.56 25.00 25.02
C PRO A 493 -8.89 25.12 25.77
N GLU A 494 -8.82 25.51 27.04
CA GLU A 494 -10.00 25.74 27.87
C GLU A 494 -10.88 26.83 27.27
N LYS A 495 -12.20 26.65 27.39
CA LYS A 495 -13.15 27.65 26.92
C LYS A 495 -13.04 28.88 27.83
N PRO A 496 -12.71 30.07 27.29
CA PRO A 496 -12.65 31.27 28.09
C PRO A 496 -14.05 31.60 28.62
N ASP A 497 -14.12 31.99 29.89
CA ASP A 497 -15.35 32.44 30.55
C ASP A 497 -15.57 33.92 30.24
N THR A 498 -16.05 34.20 29.03
CA THR A 498 -16.20 35.56 28.49
C THR A 498 -17.22 35.56 27.36
N GLU A 499 -18.07 36.60 27.30
CA GLU A 499 -19.07 36.77 26.23
C GLU A 499 -18.52 37.50 24.98
N ASP A 500 -17.32 38.08 25.07
CA ASP A 500 -16.62 38.71 23.94
C ASP A 500 -16.48 37.75 22.75
N GLU A 501 -17.21 38.06 21.68
CA GLU A 501 -17.22 37.29 20.45
C GLU A 501 -15.85 37.16 19.81
N THR A 502 -14.97 38.15 19.97
CA THR A 502 -13.63 38.16 19.38
C THR A 502 -12.71 37.15 20.08
N VAL A 503 -12.79 37.09 21.42
CA VAL A 503 -12.07 36.12 22.25
C VAL A 503 -12.61 34.71 21.99
N LEU A 504 -13.93 34.54 21.95
CA LEU A 504 -14.56 33.26 21.59
C LEU A 504 -14.21 32.82 20.16
N LYS A 505 -14.12 33.76 19.21
CA LYS A 505 -13.68 33.47 17.84
C LYS A 505 -12.22 33.00 17.83
N LYS A 506 -11.30 33.72 18.48
CA LYS A 506 -9.88 33.31 18.61
C LYS A 506 -9.76 31.93 19.26
N TRP A 507 -10.50 31.66 20.34
CA TRP A 507 -10.56 30.35 20.99
C TRP A 507 -11.07 29.25 20.03
N ARG A 508 -12.16 29.49 19.28
CA ARG A 508 -12.68 28.55 18.28
C ARG A 508 -11.62 28.23 17.21
N TRP A 509 -10.91 29.24 16.70
CA TRP A 509 -9.83 29.06 15.73
C TRP A 509 -8.66 28.26 16.32
N HIS A 510 -8.24 28.60 17.53
CA HIS A 510 -7.17 27.90 18.22
C HIS A 510 -7.55 26.44 18.50
N THR A 511 -8.75 26.19 19.02
CA THR A 511 -9.31 24.85 19.24
C THR A 511 -9.36 24.03 17.95
N ARG A 512 -9.81 24.62 16.84
CA ARG A 512 -9.82 23.95 15.53
C ARG A 512 -8.40 23.61 15.07
N SER A 513 -7.45 24.52 15.26
CA SER A 513 -6.03 24.28 14.94
C SER A 513 -5.45 23.13 15.76
N VAL A 514 -5.70 23.11 17.08
CA VAL A 514 -5.25 22.02 17.98
C VAL A 514 -5.90 20.69 17.60
N LYS A 515 -7.22 20.66 17.38
CA LYS A 515 -7.94 19.45 16.93
C LYS A 515 -7.39 18.91 15.61
N LYS A 516 -7.10 19.81 14.66
CA LYS A 516 -6.47 19.45 13.38
C LYS A 516 -5.08 18.86 13.61
N GLY A 517 -4.24 19.50 14.42
CA GLY A 517 -2.90 19.00 14.74
C GLY A 517 -2.94 17.63 15.42
N ASN A 518 -3.84 17.39 16.38
CA ASN A 518 -3.99 16.09 17.03
C ASN A 518 -4.53 15.00 16.07
N SER A 519 -5.39 15.37 15.14
CA SER A 519 -5.86 14.47 14.07
C SER A 519 -4.72 14.06 13.13
N GLU A 520 -3.87 15.01 12.72
CA GLU A 520 -2.68 14.76 11.90
C GLU A 520 -1.67 13.89 12.64
N ARG A 521 -1.39 14.19 13.92
CA ARG A 521 -0.51 13.36 14.76
C ARG A 521 -1.03 11.94 14.91
N HIS A 522 -2.33 11.77 15.19
CA HIS A 522 -2.96 10.44 15.28
C HIS A 522 -2.75 9.60 14.01
N SER A 523 -2.97 10.19 12.83
CA SER A 523 -2.72 9.52 11.56
C SER A 523 -1.26 9.10 11.39
N GLN A 524 -0.31 9.98 11.74
CA GLN A 524 1.12 9.67 11.73
C GLN A 524 1.49 8.57 12.74
N ARG A 525 0.90 8.55 13.93
CA ARG A 525 1.13 7.51 14.95
C ARG A 525 0.68 6.14 14.46
N CYS A 526 -0.52 6.06 13.86
CA CYS A 526 -1.01 4.85 13.23
C CYS A 526 -0.05 4.34 12.14
N ASP A 527 0.44 5.24 11.27
CA ASP A 527 1.39 4.90 10.20
C ASP A 527 2.72 4.35 10.75
N VAL A 528 3.29 5.00 11.78
CA VAL A 528 4.50 4.52 12.46
C VAL A 528 4.29 3.15 13.09
N GLU A 529 3.17 2.92 13.80
CA GLU A 529 2.88 1.62 14.41
C GLU A 529 2.72 0.50 13.37
N LEU A 530 2.10 0.78 12.22
CA LEU A 530 1.99 -0.20 11.12
C LEU A 530 3.36 -0.55 10.54
N LYS A 531 4.22 0.45 10.30
CA LYS A 531 5.60 0.24 9.82
C LYS A 531 6.41 -0.59 10.81
N LEU A 532 6.35 -0.25 12.10
CA LEU A 532 7.06 -0.98 13.15
C LEU A 532 6.51 -2.39 13.36
N ALA A 533 5.19 -2.59 13.22
CA ALA A 533 4.60 -3.93 13.29
C ALA A 533 5.15 -4.85 12.19
N VAL A 534 5.25 -4.34 10.95
CA VAL A 534 5.87 -5.09 9.85
C VAL A 534 7.36 -5.32 10.12
N ALA A 535 8.10 -4.29 10.52
CA ALA A 535 9.54 -4.41 10.80
C ALA A 535 9.82 -5.45 11.89
N ARG A 536 9.08 -5.42 13.00
CA ARG A 536 9.21 -6.39 14.10
C ARG A 536 8.86 -7.82 13.67
N LYS A 537 7.88 -7.99 12.79
CA LYS A 537 7.50 -9.30 12.25
C LYS A 537 8.53 -9.88 11.28
N MET A 538 9.22 -9.01 10.53
CA MET A 538 10.23 -9.42 9.54
C MET A 538 11.66 -9.44 10.10
N LYS A 539 11.88 -8.98 11.35
CA LYS A 539 13.22 -8.77 11.92
C LYS A 539 14.07 -10.04 11.96
N ASP A 540 13.45 -11.19 12.19
CA ASP A 540 14.15 -12.48 12.37
C ASP A 540 14.26 -13.26 11.06
N GLU A 541 13.68 -12.74 9.96
CA GLU A 541 13.89 -13.31 8.64
C GLU A 541 15.28 -12.93 8.12
N GLU A 542 15.99 -13.88 7.55
CA GLU A 542 17.30 -13.61 6.92
C GLU A 542 17.18 -12.63 5.74
N GLY A 543 16.02 -12.63 5.06
CA GLY A 543 15.68 -11.62 4.08
C GLY A 543 14.32 -11.90 3.44
N PHE A 544 13.80 -10.87 2.78
CA PHE A 544 12.48 -10.84 2.16
C PHE A 544 12.50 -9.94 0.92
N TYR A 545 11.42 -9.99 0.14
CA TYR A 545 11.33 -9.41 -1.19
C TYR A 545 10.09 -8.53 -1.31
N TYR A 546 10.18 -7.50 -2.16
CA TYR A 546 9.08 -6.61 -2.47
C TYR A 546 8.65 -6.80 -3.92
N PRO A 547 7.50 -7.42 -4.21
CA PRO A 547 6.95 -7.37 -5.56
C PRO A 547 6.62 -5.93 -5.95
N HIS A 548 6.89 -5.57 -7.21
CA HIS A 548 6.65 -4.23 -7.75
C HIS A 548 5.51 -4.24 -8.77
N ASN A 549 4.80 -3.11 -8.86
CA ASN A 549 3.85 -2.78 -9.92
C ASN A 549 4.02 -1.34 -10.41
N LEU A 550 3.26 -0.96 -11.42
CA LEU A 550 3.37 0.33 -12.09
C LEU A 550 2.17 1.23 -11.81
N ASP A 551 2.37 2.55 -11.88
CA ASP A 551 1.28 3.48 -12.16
C ASP A 551 1.01 3.60 -13.68
N PHE A 552 0.00 4.39 -14.05
CA PHE A 552 -0.37 4.60 -15.46
C PHE A 552 0.73 5.28 -16.30
N ARG A 553 1.77 5.83 -15.67
CA ARG A 553 2.91 6.50 -16.32
C ARG A 553 4.12 5.57 -16.44
N GLY A 554 4.04 4.35 -15.92
CA GLY A 554 5.15 3.39 -15.92
C GLY A 554 6.14 3.54 -14.76
N ARG A 555 5.81 4.29 -13.69
CA ARG A 555 6.67 4.36 -12.49
C ARG A 555 6.46 3.12 -11.61
N ALA A 556 7.55 2.50 -11.18
CA ALA A 556 7.52 1.31 -10.34
C ALA A 556 7.34 1.63 -8.85
N TYR A 557 6.53 0.82 -8.17
CA TYR A 557 6.23 0.93 -6.76
C TYR A 557 6.18 -0.46 -6.12
N PRO A 558 6.77 -0.65 -4.92
CA PRO A 558 6.49 -1.82 -4.10
C PRO A 558 4.99 -1.97 -3.87
N MET A 559 4.51 -3.22 -3.89
CA MET A 559 3.11 -3.54 -3.61
C MET A 559 2.78 -3.51 -2.11
N HIS A 560 3.77 -3.73 -1.23
CA HIS A 560 3.57 -3.59 0.21
C HIS A 560 3.48 -2.10 0.61
N PRO A 561 2.38 -1.64 1.22
CA PRO A 561 2.13 -0.21 1.38
C PRO A 561 2.85 0.46 2.57
N TYR A 562 3.22 -0.28 3.62
CA TYR A 562 3.66 0.32 4.89
C TYR A 562 5.19 0.42 4.99
N LEU A 563 5.87 -0.72 5.17
CA LEU A 563 7.34 -0.79 5.25
C LEU A 563 7.92 -1.12 3.87
N ASN A 564 8.48 -0.15 3.18
CA ASN A 564 9.19 -0.35 1.92
C ASN A 564 10.25 0.74 1.72
N HIS A 565 11.20 0.52 0.80
CA HIS A 565 12.33 1.41 0.57
C HIS A 565 11.96 2.76 -0.08
N LEU A 566 10.74 2.90 -0.63
CA LEU A 566 10.22 4.20 -1.10
C LEU A 566 9.58 5.02 0.03
N GLY A 567 9.51 4.47 1.24
CA GLY A 567 8.91 5.10 2.41
C GLY A 567 9.70 6.30 2.97
N SER A 568 9.33 6.69 4.19
CA SER A 568 10.01 7.75 4.98
C SER A 568 11.41 7.33 5.41
N ASP A 569 12.19 8.26 5.98
CA ASP A 569 13.52 7.99 6.55
C ASP A 569 13.50 6.78 7.51
N LEU A 570 12.49 6.67 8.39
CA LEU A 570 12.29 5.46 9.22
C LEU A 570 12.30 4.16 8.40
N CYS A 571 11.61 4.12 7.26
CA CYS A 571 11.56 2.91 6.45
C CYS A 571 12.92 2.60 5.81
N ARG A 572 13.61 3.64 5.31
CA ARG A 572 14.91 3.48 4.65
C ARG A 572 16.04 3.17 5.62
N GLY A 573 16.05 3.77 6.81
CA GLY A 573 17.02 3.47 7.86
C GLY A 573 16.86 2.05 8.44
N VAL A 574 15.63 1.52 8.47
CA VAL A 574 15.36 0.15 8.93
C VAL A 574 15.67 -0.91 7.88
N LEU A 575 15.67 -0.56 6.59
CA LEU A 575 15.85 -1.52 5.49
C LEU A 575 17.27 -1.47 4.94
N GLU A 576 17.90 -2.64 4.83
CA GLU A 576 19.21 -2.80 4.18
C GLU A 576 19.21 -4.02 3.24
N PHE A 577 20.20 -4.13 2.37
CA PHE A 577 20.30 -5.29 1.50
C PHE A 577 20.60 -6.55 2.33
N ALA A 578 19.88 -7.64 2.05
CA ALA A 578 20.16 -8.90 2.74
C ALA A 578 21.52 -9.48 2.33
N GLU A 579 21.87 -9.30 1.05
CA GLU A 579 23.13 -9.71 0.47
C GLU A 579 24.13 -8.55 0.57
N GLY A 580 25.12 -8.72 1.44
CA GLY A 580 26.19 -7.74 1.62
C GLY A 580 27.29 -7.93 0.59
N ARG A 581 28.04 -6.86 0.31
CA ARG A 581 29.21 -6.90 -0.56
C ARG A 581 30.43 -6.29 0.16
N PRO A 582 31.64 -6.81 -0.07
CA PRO A 582 32.85 -6.15 0.42
C PRO A 582 32.93 -4.74 -0.15
N LEU A 583 33.42 -3.80 0.64
CA LEU A 583 33.56 -2.41 0.21
C LEU A 583 34.53 -2.26 -0.96
N GLY A 584 35.62 -3.04 -0.96
CA GLY A 584 36.71 -2.89 -1.93
C GLY A 584 37.35 -1.49 -1.88
N GLU A 585 38.15 -1.18 -2.89
CA GLU A 585 38.95 0.06 -2.95
C GLU A 585 38.10 1.34 -2.94
N SER A 586 36.89 1.31 -3.52
CA SER A 586 36.04 2.50 -3.67
C SER A 586 34.84 2.55 -2.72
N GLY A 587 34.46 1.45 -2.07
CA GLY A 587 33.26 1.39 -1.24
C GLY A 587 33.34 2.30 -0.03
N LEU A 588 34.49 2.36 0.64
CA LEU A 588 34.69 3.26 1.78
C LEU A 588 34.53 4.73 1.38
N ARG A 589 35.07 5.11 0.21
CA ARG A 589 34.90 6.44 -0.37
C ARG A 589 33.41 6.75 -0.61
N TRP A 590 32.66 5.82 -1.20
CA TRP A 590 31.24 6.01 -1.47
C TRP A 590 30.39 6.07 -0.19
N LEU A 591 30.74 5.31 0.86
CA LEU A 591 30.07 5.43 2.16
C LEU A 591 30.28 6.80 2.81
N LYS A 592 31.50 7.35 2.75
CA LYS A 592 31.78 8.72 3.24
C LYS A 592 30.97 9.76 2.47
N ILE A 593 30.92 9.66 1.14
CA ILE A 593 30.09 10.53 0.29
C ILE A 593 28.61 10.36 0.64
N HIS A 594 28.15 9.13 0.86
CA HIS A 594 26.75 8.85 1.20
C HIS A 594 26.36 9.47 2.54
N LEU A 595 27.21 9.35 3.57
CA LEU A 595 27.01 10.01 4.86
C LEU A 595 26.82 11.53 4.69
N ALA A 596 27.71 12.16 3.93
CA ALA A 596 27.64 13.60 3.65
C ALA A 596 26.34 13.99 2.91
N ASN A 597 25.88 13.15 1.97
CA ASN A 597 24.60 13.37 1.27
C ASN A 597 23.40 13.31 2.22
N LEU A 598 23.40 12.35 3.15
CA LEU A 598 22.31 12.19 4.14
C LEU A 598 22.31 13.31 5.19
N TYR A 599 23.49 13.83 5.53
CA TYR A 599 23.60 14.97 6.44
C TYR A 599 23.03 16.25 5.83
N ALA A 600 23.20 16.42 4.51
CA ALA A 600 22.70 17.54 3.73
C ALA A 600 23.11 18.92 4.29
N GLY A 601 22.23 19.92 4.26
CA GLY A 601 22.54 21.25 4.80
C GLY A 601 23.58 22.05 4.02
N GLY A 602 23.75 21.76 2.72
CA GLY A 602 24.76 22.37 1.86
C GLY A 602 26.03 21.54 1.71
N VAL A 603 26.21 20.50 2.54
CA VAL A 603 27.32 19.53 2.40
C VAL A 603 27.13 18.68 1.14
N ASP A 604 25.89 18.33 0.82
CA ASP A 604 25.48 17.64 -0.40
C ASP A 604 25.79 18.45 -1.67
N LYS A 605 26.03 19.75 -1.56
CA LYS A 605 26.39 20.63 -2.69
C LYS A 605 27.90 20.78 -2.88
N LEU A 606 28.70 20.21 -1.99
CA LEU A 606 30.16 20.17 -2.15
C LEU A 606 30.57 19.19 -3.25
N SER A 607 31.78 19.37 -3.76
CA SER A 607 32.43 18.36 -4.61
C SER A 607 32.60 17.04 -3.85
N TYR A 608 32.81 15.93 -4.54
CA TYR A 608 33.02 14.64 -3.88
C TYR A 608 34.19 14.68 -2.89
N ALA A 609 35.27 15.41 -3.19
CA ALA A 609 36.38 15.61 -2.26
C ALA A 609 35.95 16.36 -0.99
N GLY A 610 35.15 17.42 -1.14
CA GLY A 610 34.61 18.17 0.01
C GLY A 610 33.68 17.32 0.88
N ARG A 611 32.87 16.44 0.28
CA ARG A 611 32.01 15.49 0.99
C ARG A 611 32.81 14.44 1.78
N ILE A 612 33.93 13.97 1.21
CA ILE A 612 34.84 13.04 1.90
C ILE A 612 35.50 13.73 3.09
N ALA A 613 36.05 14.93 2.88
CA ALA A 613 36.68 15.73 3.94
C ALA A 613 35.70 16.03 5.08
N PHE A 614 34.43 16.29 4.77
CA PHE A 614 33.38 16.43 5.79
C PHE A 614 33.26 15.19 6.67
N ALA A 615 33.21 13.99 6.09
CA ALA A 615 33.13 12.76 6.86
C ALA A 615 34.40 12.51 7.71
N GLU A 616 35.58 12.86 7.19
CA GLU A 616 36.86 12.70 7.89
C GLU A 616 37.03 13.67 9.07
N ASN A 617 36.49 14.88 8.95
CA ASN A 617 36.53 15.88 10.02
C ASN A 617 35.55 15.59 11.17
N HIS A 618 34.61 14.64 11.00
CA HIS A 618 33.59 14.30 12.00
C HIS A 618 33.69 12.83 12.45
N LEU A 619 34.88 12.21 12.35
CA LEU A 619 35.06 10.81 12.72
C LEU A 619 34.71 10.53 14.19
N GLU A 620 35.02 11.46 15.10
CA GLU A 620 34.67 11.30 16.52
C GLU A 620 33.15 11.28 16.74
N GLU A 621 32.41 12.17 16.08
CA GLU A 621 30.95 12.22 16.13
C GLU A 621 30.32 10.98 15.49
N ILE A 622 30.92 10.46 14.42
CA ILE A 622 30.49 9.23 13.75
C ILE A 622 30.63 8.04 14.70
N PHE A 623 31.80 7.89 15.35
CA PHE A 623 32.04 6.83 16.32
C PHE A 623 31.12 6.94 17.54
N ASP A 624 30.96 8.14 18.11
CA ASP A 624 30.05 8.37 19.24
C ASP A 624 28.59 8.07 18.86
N SER A 625 28.15 8.47 17.67
CA SER A 625 26.81 8.17 17.16
C SER A 625 26.57 6.68 16.97
N ALA A 626 27.60 5.91 16.57
CA ALA A 626 27.50 4.47 16.38
C ALA A 626 27.51 3.68 17.70
N ASP A 627 28.32 4.10 18.67
CA ASP A 627 28.51 3.41 19.95
C ASP A 627 27.43 3.78 20.99
N ARG A 628 27.05 5.05 21.05
CA ARG A 628 26.07 5.60 22.01
C ARG A 628 25.00 6.44 21.31
N PRO A 629 24.12 5.82 20.47
CA PRO A 629 23.18 6.56 19.64
C PRO A 629 22.22 7.48 20.40
N LEU A 630 21.82 7.11 21.63
CA LEU A 630 20.86 7.89 22.44
C LEU A 630 21.52 8.61 23.62
N GLU A 631 22.62 8.06 24.15
CA GLU A 631 23.30 8.54 25.35
C GLU A 631 24.46 9.50 25.03
N GLY A 632 25.00 9.48 23.81
CA GLY A 632 26.11 10.33 23.38
C GLY A 632 25.69 11.75 22.97
N LYS A 633 26.52 12.37 22.12
CA LYS A 633 26.31 13.71 21.54
C LYS A 633 25.13 13.75 20.56
N ARG A 634 24.68 12.59 20.05
CA ARG A 634 23.56 12.41 19.10
C ARG A 634 23.69 13.28 17.84
N TRP A 635 24.91 13.42 17.34
CA TRP A 635 25.22 14.24 16.16
C TRP A 635 24.40 13.85 14.93
N TRP A 636 24.12 12.55 14.75
CA TRP A 636 23.27 12.01 13.68
C TRP A 636 21.85 12.62 13.60
N LEU A 637 21.32 13.21 14.69
CA LEU A 637 20.04 13.92 14.67
C LEU A 637 20.06 15.25 13.91
N GLY A 638 21.25 15.79 13.64
CA GLY A 638 21.42 17.02 12.86
C GLY A 638 21.26 16.81 11.35
N ALA A 639 21.28 15.55 10.88
CA ALA A 639 21.11 15.20 9.48
C ALA A 639 19.67 15.43 8.99
N GLU A 640 19.50 15.65 7.68
CA GLU A 640 18.16 15.71 7.06
C GLU A 640 17.45 14.34 7.08
N ASP A 641 18.22 13.24 6.96
CA ASP A 641 17.75 11.86 7.07
C ASP A 641 18.44 11.13 8.26
N PRO A 642 17.98 11.33 9.51
CA PRO A 642 18.68 10.89 10.71
C PRO A 642 18.88 9.36 10.81
N PHE A 643 17.86 8.54 10.54
CA PHE A 643 17.96 7.09 10.72
C PHE A 643 18.86 6.45 9.66
N GLN A 644 18.80 6.92 8.42
CA GLN A 644 19.77 6.52 7.40
C GLN A 644 21.19 6.97 7.79
N CYS A 645 21.36 8.20 8.26
CA CYS A 645 22.66 8.70 8.72
C CYS A 645 23.24 7.81 9.84
N LEU A 646 22.42 7.46 10.84
CA LEU A 646 22.80 6.56 11.92
C LEU A 646 23.23 5.17 11.40
N ALA A 647 22.50 4.61 10.43
CA ALA A 647 22.84 3.34 9.80
C ALA A 647 24.23 3.39 9.12
N VAL A 648 24.53 4.50 8.43
CA VAL A 648 25.83 4.73 7.79
C VAL A 648 26.93 4.94 8.83
N CYS A 649 26.69 5.71 9.90
CA CYS A 649 27.65 5.86 10.99
C CYS A 649 28.05 4.51 11.60
N MET A 650 27.06 3.63 11.81
CA MET A 650 27.28 2.29 12.33
C MET A 650 28.16 1.43 11.41
N ASN A 651 27.94 1.49 10.09
CA ASN A 651 28.71 0.70 9.13
C ASN A 651 30.10 1.29 8.84
N LEU A 652 30.24 2.62 8.80
CA LEU A 652 31.53 3.30 8.70
C LEU A 652 32.42 3.00 9.92
N THR A 653 31.83 3.00 11.13
CA THR A 653 32.55 2.67 12.35
C THR A 653 33.09 1.24 12.33
N GLU A 654 32.28 0.29 11.86
CA GLU A 654 32.70 -1.10 11.68
C GLU A 654 33.84 -1.23 10.65
N ALA A 655 33.73 -0.54 9.50
CA ALA A 655 34.74 -0.56 8.47
C ALA A 655 36.07 0.07 8.92
N LEU A 656 36.02 1.23 9.58
CA LEU A 656 37.22 1.97 10.01
C LEU A 656 37.93 1.32 11.21
N ARG A 657 37.22 0.52 12.01
CA ARG A 657 37.81 -0.28 13.10
C ARG A 657 38.34 -1.64 12.63
N SER A 658 37.99 -2.07 11.41
CA SER A 658 38.51 -3.29 10.80
C SER A 658 39.98 -3.12 10.42
N PRO A 659 40.84 -4.14 10.61
CA PRO A 659 42.22 -4.11 10.11
C PRO A 659 42.29 -4.03 8.58
N SER A 660 41.23 -4.44 7.88
CA SER A 660 41.07 -4.28 6.44
C SER A 660 39.67 -3.71 6.15
N PRO A 661 39.54 -2.37 6.01
CA PRO A 661 38.26 -1.73 5.72
C PRO A 661 37.65 -2.18 4.38
N GLU A 662 38.47 -2.51 3.39
CA GLU A 662 38.03 -2.95 2.06
C GLU A 662 37.34 -4.32 2.09
N ALA A 663 37.76 -5.20 3.00
CA ALA A 663 37.17 -6.51 3.19
C ALA A 663 35.87 -6.47 4.01
N THR A 664 35.55 -5.35 4.66
CA THR A 664 34.32 -5.20 5.45
C THR A 664 33.10 -5.35 4.55
N ILE A 665 32.20 -6.25 4.94
CA ILE A 665 30.94 -6.49 4.22
C ILE A 665 29.94 -5.40 4.58
N SER A 666 29.50 -4.63 3.59
CA SER A 666 28.44 -3.63 3.76
C SER A 666 27.13 -4.10 3.15
N HIS A 667 26.05 -3.75 3.84
CA HIS A 667 24.67 -4.00 3.44
C HIS A 667 23.92 -2.70 3.11
N ILE A 668 24.58 -1.56 3.28
CA ILE A 668 23.96 -0.25 3.14
C ILE A 668 23.66 0.06 1.66
N PRO A 669 22.42 0.42 1.31
CA PRO A 669 22.11 0.94 -0.01
C PRO A 669 22.67 2.35 -0.18
N VAL A 670 23.69 2.52 -1.04
CA VAL A 670 24.23 3.85 -1.38
C VAL A 670 23.34 4.51 -2.44
N HIS A 671 22.68 5.60 -2.07
CA HIS A 671 21.78 6.33 -2.97
C HIS A 671 22.55 7.24 -3.95
N GLN A 672 22.17 7.17 -5.23
CA GLN A 672 22.57 8.10 -6.28
C GLN A 672 21.31 8.68 -6.91
N ASP A 673 21.01 9.95 -6.63
CA ASP A 673 19.83 10.63 -7.17
C ASP A 673 20.25 11.73 -8.15
N GLY A 674 19.43 11.93 -9.18
CA GLY A 674 19.66 12.95 -10.19
C GLY A 674 19.00 14.27 -9.82
N SER A 675 19.77 15.35 -9.89
CA SER A 675 19.29 16.70 -9.60
C SER A 675 18.21 17.11 -10.62
N CYS A 676 16.96 17.18 -10.18
CA CYS A 676 15.83 17.60 -11.02
C CYS A 676 15.67 16.78 -12.32
N ASN A 677 15.56 15.45 -12.22
CA ASN A 677 15.39 14.52 -13.37
C ASN A 677 14.40 15.00 -14.46
N GLY A 678 13.30 15.66 -14.07
CA GLY A 678 12.36 16.23 -15.03
C GLY A 678 12.97 17.31 -15.94
N LEU A 679 13.73 18.24 -15.37
CA LEU A 679 14.44 19.28 -16.13
C LEU A 679 15.64 18.71 -16.90
N GLN A 680 16.30 17.68 -16.37
CA GLN A 680 17.32 16.94 -17.12
C GLN A 680 16.74 16.37 -18.42
N HIS A 681 15.58 15.71 -18.34
CA HIS A 681 14.91 15.21 -19.55
C HIS A 681 14.50 16.35 -20.50
N TYR A 682 14.00 17.49 -20.00
CA TYR A 682 13.67 18.63 -20.86
C TYR A 682 14.90 19.23 -21.55
N ALA A 683 15.99 19.44 -20.81
CA ALA A 683 17.25 19.94 -21.38
C ALA A 683 17.81 18.98 -22.43
N ALA A 684 17.74 17.66 -22.19
CA ALA A 684 18.16 16.65 -23.15
C ALA A 684 17.27 16.63 -24.41
N LEU A 685 15.94 16.67 -24.25
CA LEU A 685 14.98 16.70 -25.37
C LEU A 685 15.12 17.98 -26.21
N GLY A 686 15.23 19.13 -25.54
CA GLY A 686 15.38 20.43 -26.20
C GLY A 686 16.81 20.73 -26.66
N ARG A 687 17.79 19.90 -26.27
CA ARG A 687 19.23 20.14 -26.45
C ARG A 687 19.66 21.51 -25.93
N ASP A 688 19.05 21.96 -24.84
CA ASP A 688 19.34 23.25 -24.21
C ASP A 688 20.62 23.15 -23.40
N LYS A 689 21.68 23.79 -23.89
CA LYS A 689 23.01 23.81 -23.25
C LYS A 689 22.98 24.50 -21.89
N LEU A 690 22.25 25.61 -21.74
CA LEU A 690 22.22 26.36 -20.48
C LEU A 690 21.45 25.57 -19.43
N GLY A 691 20.29 25.03 -19.81
CA GLY A 691 19.53 24.10 -18.98
C GLY A 691 20.36 22.88 -18.59
N ALA A 692 21.08 22.27 -19.53
CA ALA A 692 21.93 21.09 -19.30
C ALA A 692 23.06 21.35 -18.29
N ILE A 693 23.68 22.53 -18.31
CA ILE A 693 24.68 22.93 -17.30
C ILE A 693 24.02 23.07 -15.92
N ALA A 694 22.85 23.72 -15.84
CA ALA A 694 22.16 23.96 -14.57
C ALA A 694 21.67 22.68 -13.87
N VAL A 695 21.51 21.58 -14.62
CA VAL A 695 20.99 20.30 -14.12
C VAL A 695 22.01 19.15 -14.19
N ASN A 696 23.30 19.47 -14.29
CA ASN A 696 24.43 18.52 -14.23
C ASN A 696 24.50 17.50 -15.38
N LEU A 697 23.97 17.82 -16.56
CA LEU A 697 24.19 17.00 -17.77
C LEU A 697 25.53 17.30 -18.44
N VAL A 698 26.05 18.52 -18.23
CA VAL A 698 27.42 18.89 -18.63
C VAL A 698 28.34 18.72 -17.42
N ALA A 699 29.52 18.12 -17.64
CA ALA A 699 30.49 17.92 -16.58
C ALA A 699 30.92 19.25 -15.95
N GLY A 700 30.94 19.29 -14.62
CA GLY A 700 31.40 20.44 -13.83
C GLY A 700 32.15 19.96 -12.58
N GLU A 701 32.98 20.84 -12.00
CA GLU A 701 33.80 20.50 -10.82
C GLU A 701 32.96 20.36 -9.53
N LYS A 702 31.84 21.08 -9.47
CA LYS A 702 30.88 21.03 -8.37
C LYS A 702 29.48 20.78 -8.93
N PRO A 703 28.60 20.10 -8.17
CA PRO A 703 27.22 19.93 -8.59
C PRO A 703 26.55 21.31 -8.69
N ALA A 704 25.99 21.61 -9.86
CA ALA A 704 25.11 22.74 -10.06
C ALA A 704 23.78 22.52 -9.34
N ASP A 705 23.24 23.59 -8.76
CA ASP A 705 21.94 23.60 -8.10
C ASP A 705 21.02 24.63 -8.74
N VAL A 706 20.13 24.15 -9.59
CA VAL A 706 19.13 24.98 -10.28
C VAL A 706 18.23 25.74 -9.29
N TYR A 707 17.98 25.20 -8.09
CA TYR A 707 17.11 25.86 -7.12
C TYR A 707 17.79 27.08 -6.50
N SER A 708 19.07 26.94 -6.13
CA SER A 708 19.86 28.09 -5.65
C SER A 708 19.98 29.16 -6.74
N GLY A 709 20.21 28.78 -8.00
CA GLY A 709 20.32 29.73 -9.11
C GLY A 709 19.02 30.49 -9.44
N ILE A 710 17.84 29.93 -9.14
CA ILE A 710 16.55 30.63 -9.29
C ILE A 710 16.24 31.52 -8.08
N ALA A 711 16.71 31.12 -6.89
CA ALA A 711 16.45 31.84 -5.65
C ALA A 711 17.29 33.12 -5.51
N THR A 712 18.47 33.14 -6.13
CA THR A 712 19.35 34.31 -6.29
C THR A 712 18.89 35.16 -7.47
#